data_AF-A0A8H8T3K6-F1
#
_entry.id   AF-A0A8H8T3K6-F1
#
_cell.length_a   1.000
_cell.length_b   1.000
_cell.length_c   1.000
_cell.angle_alpha   90.00
_cell.angle_beta   90.00
_cell.angle_gamma   90.00
#
_symmetry.space_group_name_H-M   'P 1'
#
loop_
_entity.id
_entity.type
_entity.pdbx_description
1 polymer ?
#
loop_
_entity_poly.entity_id
_entity_poly.type
_entity_poly.pdbx_seq_one_letter_code
_entity_poly.pdbx_strand_id
1 'polypeptide(L)'
;MLSGTKVYNFVSQPDQFKTVLDAIAKSKGIVFLCGPDLLASSGMPSLSQTSTFCHNTFDSQLPLSKMIVDCSEPNGGPSQLLDDQLAAYNKVMAARRIQARGIPSSPFHQYFHRVFALKRVVKYLTTSFDAVEVLRKCYLPRCPYIKEKDTTALDNSMLYGETVPFKRATSRPPAPAAKASRRLRPAVLNSMASDMLPGARLRNRIVAAAKNADLLLIAGISLQSDEIMDLVREIAEQVHRRYGGVVYIGEQPSGGRGSKYHVNFHLQMTPDECAGHIQSTMNRLEDADTSMESAVGTESEKAGAWCEIINNEIESLFLVEEPELNRPQCFLCNTSLEECLLKCRRCGDWLCYTGPYHTNRTAPCVVLQMFRDEANKPSIEMEIDAFCCMYCWNHSEEGPYPHSVKPAPWVAVQERGRPAPRMIMIIYFLDQFWPQAKHLRNLVAGKWAGRGWSPVRLENLHEPHNILPNFSWDAKTYNVFVIYITHGISSSKGYQISPTELYPAPQFLEYTLTPVRDIILQANHSLAIFACCGYPFLEPQKEHFHKLYHRLPEREAFPGFPSFLYGKLTTVSADDRVYSEDAMNSWMSSDIAVSHTDLIYLQRLSPPVMWLFSPFDTRPLGKELPHILTACKCRREEMVTAQGKQTAKVWKVSHNATIGMPLSDVRVKVSCSICWQMWVLPSKHLKGKVYSHAGLYCSVVPYFAT
;
A
#
# COMPACT_ATOMS: atom_id res chain seq x y z
N MET A 1 0.34 -7.16 -5.75
CA MET A 1 -0.03 -7.38 -7.16
C MET A 1 0.30 -6.10 -7.88
N LEU A 2 1.41 -6.02 -8.62
CA LEU A 2 1.82 -4.76 -9.25
C LEU A 2 2.42 -5.06 -10.63
N SER A 3 1.58 -5.50 -11.57
CA SER A 3 1.84 -5.20 -12.98
C SER A 3 1.68 -3.69 -13.15
N GLY A 4 2.53 -3.06 -13.96
CA GLY A 4 2.40 -1.62 -14.23
C GLY A 4 1.00 -1.28 -14.76
N THR A 5 0.60 -0.01 -14.63
CA THR A 5 -0.66 0.48 -15.21
C THR A 5 -0.76 0.11 -16.69
N LYS A 6 -1.81 -0.62 -17.06
CA LYS A 6 -2.09 -1.00 -18.44
C LYS A 6 -2.85 0.14 -19.11
N VAL A 7 -2.25 0.75 -20.14
CA VAL A 7 -2.89 1.82 -20.91
C VAL A 7 -3.65 1.18 -22.06
N TYR A 8 -4.95 1.46 -22.15
CA TYR A 8 -5.82 1.00 -23.23
C TYR A 8 -6.41 2.17 -23.99
N ASN A 9 -6.24 2.12 -25.30
CA ASN A 9 -6.88 3.02 -26.24
C ASN A 9 -7.94 2.24 -27.04
N PHE A 10 -9.14 2.80 -27.13
CA PHE A 10 -10.29 2.14 -27.75
C PHE A 10 -10.04 1.79 -29.23
N VAL A 11 -9.24 2.58 -29.94
CA VAL A 11 -8.93 2.37 -31.36
C VAL A 11 -7.90 1.25 -31.53
N SER A 12 -6.85 1.23 -30.71
CA SER A 12 -5.75 0.27 -30.88
C SER A 12 -6.00 -1.08 -30.20
N GLN A 13 -6.81 -1.11 -29.13
CA GLN A 13 -7.01 -2.28 -28.27
C GLN A 13 -8.49 -2.44 -27.87
N PRO A 14 -9.43 -2.58 -28.84
CA PRO A 14 -10.86 -2.52 -28.58
C PRO A 14 -11.38 -3.65 -27.69
N ASP A 15 -10.83 -4.87 -27.81
CA ASP A 15 -11.29 -6.02 -27.02
C ASP A 15 -10.90 -5.89 -25.55
N GLN A 16 -9.64 -5.54 -25.28
CA GLN A 16 -9.14 -5.28 -23.93
C GLN A 16 -9.88 -4.11 -23.28
N PHE A 17 -10.11 -3.04 -24.06
CA PHE A 17 -10.88 -1.90 -23.64
C PHE A 17 -12.31 -2.31 -23.25
N LYS A 18 -12.99 -3.08 -24.10
CA LYS A 18 -14.34 -3.59 -23.86
C LYS A 18 -14.41 -4.47 -22.61
N THR A 19 -13.42 -5.33 -22.38
CA THR A 19 -13.34 -6.15 -21.17
C THR A 19 -13.29 -5.29 -19.90
N VAL A 20 -12.50 -4.21 -19.89
CA VAL A 20 -12.47 -3.27 -18.75
C VAL A 20 -13.80 -2.54 -18.59
N LEU A 21 -14.44 -2.12 -19.69
CA LEU A 21 -15.77 -1.49 -19.64
C LEU A 21 -16.84 -2.42 -19.06
N ASP A 22 -16.84 -3.70 -19.47
CA ASP A 22 -17.77 -4.71 -18.95
C ASP A 22 -17.59 -4.87 -17.43
N ALA A 23 -16.35 -4.84 -16.92
CA ALA A 23 -16.07 -4.91 -15.49
C ALA A 23 -16.51 -3.65 -14.73
N ILE A 24 -16.30 -2.46 -15.30
CA ILE A 24 -16.81 -1.20 -14.72
C ILE A 24 -18.35 -1.24 -14.65
N ALA A 25 -19.02 -1.68 -15.72
CA ALA A 25 -20.47 -1.78 -15.80
C ALA A 25 -21.06 -2.79 -14.79
N LYS A 26 -20.32 -3.86 -14.47
CA LYS A 26 -20.72 -4.90 -13.49
C LYS A 26 -20.40 -4.55 -12.03
N SER A 27 -19.52 -3.57 -11.79
CA SER A 27 -19.08 -3.19 -10.44
C SER A 27 -20.24 -2.70 -9.57
N LYS A 28 -20.26 -3.10 -8.29
CA LYS A 28 -21.35 -2.86 -7.34
C LYS A 28 -20.98 -1.89 -6.22
N GLY A 29 -19.70 -1.65 -5.98
CA GLY A 29 -19.17 -0.77 -4.95
C GLY A 29 -18.13 0.18 -5.53
N ILE A 30 -18.58 1.32 -6.04
CA ILE A 30 -17.74 2.27 -6.77
C ILE A 30 -17.37 3.45 -5.87
N VAL A 31 -16.07 3.71 -5.72
CA VAL A 31 -15.54 4.97 -5.21
C VAL A 31 -15.15 5.84 -6.41
N PHE A 32 -15.71 7.04 -6.49
CA PHE A 32 -15.34 8.03 -7.49
C PHE A 32 -14.31 8.98 -6.90
N LEU A 33 -13.25 9.27 -7.66
CA LEU A 33 -12.32 10.38 -7.42
C LEU A 33 -12.27 11.26 -8.67
N CYS A 34 -12.96 12.39 -8.61
CA CYS A 34 -13.13 13.30 -9.73
C CYS A 34 -12.42 14.64 -9.51
N GLY A 35 -12.19 15.37 -10.59
CA GLY A 35 -11.61 16.69 -10.54
C GLY A 35 -12.26 17.70 -11.49
N PRO A 36 -11.72 18.93 -11.51
CA PRO A 36 -12.33 20.04 -12.22
C PRO A 36 -12.33 19.87 -13.75
N ASP A 37 -11.43 19.06 -14.31
CA ASP A 37 -11.32 18.87 -15.76
C ASP A 37 -12.47 18.03 -16.33
N LEU A 38 -13.27 17.40 -15.46
CA LEU A 38 -14.48 16.67 -15.84
C LEU A 38 -15.52 17.56 -16.55
N LEU A 39 -15.49 18.87 -16.30
CA LEU A 39 -16.46 19.84 -16.84
C LEU A 39 -15.92 20.64 -18.03
N ALA A 40 -14.68 20.38 -18.46
CA ALA A 40 -14.06 21.10 -19.56
C ALA A 40 -14.87 20.97 -20.87
N SER A 41 -15.36 19.75 -21.17
CA SER A 41 -16.24 19.45 -22.31
C SER A 41 -17.58 20.21 -22.26
N SER A 42 -18.03 20.55 -21.06
CA SER A 42 -19.30 21.24 -20.81
C SER A 42 -19.15 22.77 -20.79
N GLY A 43 -17.98 23.28 -21.20
CA GLY A 43 -17.69 24.70 -21.31
C GLY A 43 -17.25 25.37 -20.01
N MET A 44 -16.93 24.61 -18.95
CA MET A 44 -16.25 25.20 -17.79
C MET A 44 -14.78 25.41 -18.09
N PRO A 45 -14.26 26.63 -17.88
CA PRO A 45 -12.82 26.89 -17.95
C PRO A 45 -12.05 25.98 -16.98
N SER A 46 -10.90 25.44 -17.40
CA SER A 46 -10.01 24.72 -16.46
C SER A 46 -9.48 25.68 -15.40
N LEU A 47 -9.18 25.17 -14.20
CA LEU A 47 -8.62 26.01 -13.12
C LEU A 47 -7.24 26.58 -13.45
N SER A 48 -6.53 25.92 -14.37
CA SER A 48 -5.24 26.38 -14.90
C SER A 48 -5.38 27.48 -15.96
N GLN A 49 -6.57 27.68 -16.51
CA GLN A 49 -6.80 28.68 -17.54
C GLN A 49 -6.68 30.09 -16.94
N THR A 50 -5.74 30.86 -17.49
CA THR A 50 -5.56 32.26 -17.13
C THR A 50 -6.82 33.02 -17.50
N SER A 51 -7.40 33.70 -16.52
CA SER A 51 -8.59 34.52 -16.74
C SER A 51 -8.19 35.98 -16.57
N THR A 52 -8.48 36.79 -17.58
CA THR A 52 -8.29 38.24 -17.52
C THR A 52 -9.39 38.85 -16.66
N PHE A 53 -9.03 39.37 -15.50
CA PHE A 53 -9.93 40.15 -14.66
C PHE A 53 -9.44 41.59 -14.60
N CYS A 54 -10.32 42.51 -14.99
CA CYS A 54 -10.08 43.93 -14.85
C CYS A 54 -10.96 44.42 -13.68
N HIS A 55 -10.33 44.87 -12.60
CA HIS A 55 -11.03 45.53 -11.49
C HIS A 55 -10.22 46.74 -11.03
N ASN A 56 -10.59 47.92 -11.56
CA ASN A 56 -10.23 49.32 -11.23
C ASN A 56 -8.75 49.71 -10.97
N THR A 57 -7.91 48.84 -10.43
CA THR A 57 -6.50 49.08 -10.04
C THR A 57 -5.61 47.83 -10.19
N PHE A 58 -6.20 46.64 -10.36
CA PHE A 58 -5.47 45.37 -10.43
C PHE A 58 -5.75 44.67 -11.77
N ASP A 59 -4.88 44.90 -12.76
CA ASP A 59 -4.82 44.08 -13.97
C ASP A 59 -3.81 42.96 -13.75
N SER A 60 -4.32 41.80 -13.32
CA SER A 60 -3.50 40.60 -13.18
C SER A 60 -4.07 39.49 -14.04
N GLN A 61 -3.22 38.94 -14.90
CA GLN A 61 -3.47 37.67 -15.56
C GLN A 61 -2.97 36.56 -14.64
N LEU A 62 -3.85 36.04 -13.79
CA LEU A 62 -3.53 34.93 -12.89
C LEU A 62 -4.47 33.75 -13.18
N PRO A 63 -3.96 32.51 -13.19
CA PRO A 63 -4.80 31.32 -13.16
C PRO A 63 -5.72 31.32 -11.93
N LEU A 64 -6.94 30.80 -12.09
CA LEU A 64 -7.88 30.70 -10.97
C LEU A 64 -7.32 29.85 -9.83
N SER A 65 -6.56 28.78 -10.13
CA SER A 65 -5.87 27.97 -9.13
C SER A 65 -4.95 28.82 -8.24
N LYS A 66 -4.13 29.69 -8.83
CA LYS A 66 -3.24 30.60 -8.10
C LYS A 66 -4.03 31.58 -7.22
N MET A 67 -5.12 32.13 -7.75
CA MET A 67 -5.96 33.04 -6.97
C MET A 67 -6.65 32.33 -5.80
N ILE A 68 -7.03 31.06 -5.94
CA ILE A 68 -7.54 30.24 -4.83
C ILE A 68 -6.42 30.02 -3.81
N VAL A 69 -5.18 29.70 -4.22
CA VAL A 69 -4.03 29.58 -3.29
C VAL A 69 -3.90 30.85 -2.46
N ASP A 70 -3.74 31.99 -3.14
CA ASP A 70 -3.43 33.27 -2.53
C ASP A 70 -4.57 33.74 -1.59
N CYS A 71 -5.83 33.42 -1.92
CA CYS A 71 -7.01 33.81 -1.13
C CYS A 71 -7.42 32.79 -0.04
N SER A 72 -6.88 31.57 -0.08
CA SER A 72 -7.27 30.48 0.83
C SER A 72 -6.23 30.16 1.91
N GLU A 73 -5.02 30.76 1.87
CA GLU A 73 -4.00 30.49 2.89
C GLU A 73 -4.51 30.79 4.32
N PRO A 74 -4.48 29.80 5.23
CA PRO A 74 -4.98 29.97 6.60
C PRO A 74 -4.00 30.70 7.53
N ASN A 75 -2.72 30.82 7.13
CA ASN A 75 -1.66 31.38 7.97
C ASN A 75 -1.61 32.91 7.94
N GLY A 76 -2.01 33.53 6.82
CA GLY A 76 -2.35 34.94 6.79
C GLY A 76 -3.77 35.11 7.32
N GLY A 77 -3.93 35.60 8.55
CA GLY A 77 -5.27 35.87 9.08
C GLY A 77 -6.10 36.69 8.07
N PRO A 78 -7.44 36.53 8.02
CA PRO A 78 -8.32 37.13 6.99
C PRO A 78 -8.24 38.67 6.87
N SER A 79 -7.53 39.33 7.78
CA SER A 79 -7.16 40.74 7.74
C SER A 79 -6.02 41.09 6.77
N GLN A 80 -5.33 40.11 6.17
CA GLN A 80 -4.18 40.35 5.28
C GLN A 80 -4.54 40.42 3.79
N LEU A 81 -5.73 39.95 3.39
CA LEU A 81 -6.18 40.07 2.01
C LEU A 81 -6.60 41.50 1.72
N LEU A 82 -6.04 42.10 0.67
CA LEU A 82 -6.48 43.41 0.21
C LEU A 82 -7.93 43.33 -0.27
N ASP A 83 -8.70 44.38 0.01
CA ASP A 83 -10.12 44.45 -0.34
C ASP A 83 -10.36 44.20 -1.84
N ASP A 84 -9.49 44.74 -2.69
CA ASP A 84 -9.54 44.57 -4.15
C ASP A 84 -9.26 43.11 -4.58
N GLN A 85 -8.32 42.42 -3.90
CA GLN A 85 -8.03 41.01 -4.17
C GLN A 85 -9.22 40.12 -3.79
N LEU A 86 -9.85 40.38 -2.64
CA LEU A 86 -11.04 39.65 -2.20
C LEU A 86 -12.26 39.94 -3.09
N ALA A 87 -12.44 41.19 -3.53
CA ALA A 87 -13.46 41.59 -4.48
C ALA A 87 -13.30 40.85 -5.82
N ALA A 88 -12.09 40.82 -6.37
CA ALA A 88 -11.77 40.06 -7.57
C ALA A 88 -12.07 38.57 -7.36
N TYR A 89 -11.57 37.96 -6.29
CA TYR A 89 -11.83 36.56 -5.96
C TYR A 89 -13.33 36.24 -5.88
N ASN A 90 -14.10 37.05 -5.16
CA ASN A 90 -15.55 36.91 -5.05
C ASN A 90 -16.24 36.96 -6.42
N LYS A 91 -15.84 37.89 -7.28
CA LYS A 91 -16.39 38.06 -8.63
C LYS A 91 -16.17 36.82 -9.48
N VAL A 92 -14.94 36.28 -9.50
CA VAL A 92 -14.63 35.08 -10.30
C VAL A 92 -15.40 33.87 -9.79
N MET A 93 -15.43 33.67 -8.48
CA MET A 93 -16.08 32.52 -7.87
C MET A 93 -17.60 32.58 -8.03
N ALA A 94 -18.21 33.77 -7.98
CA ALA A 94 -19.62 33.97 -8.28
C ALA A 94 -19.92 33.70 -9.76
N ALA A 95 -19.11 34.22 -10.68
CA ALA A 95 -19.25 33.95 -12.12
C ALA A 95 -19.19 32.46 -12.43
N ARG A 96 -18.19 31.75 -11.89
CA ARG A 96 -18.03 30.31 -12.06
C ARG A 96 -19.21 29.53 -11.48
N ARG A 97 -19.70 29.90 -10.28
CA ARG A 97 -20.87 29.27 -9.65
C ARG A 97 -22.15 29.49 -10.45
N ILE A 98 -22.37 30.69 -11.00
CA ILE A 98 -23.51 30.97 -11.87
C ILE A 98 -23.44 30.13 -13.14
N GLN A 99 -22.26 30.07 -13.76
CA GLN A 99 -22.03 29.24 -14.95
C GLN A 99 -22.31 27.76 -14.66
N ALA A 100 -21.80 27.23 -13.54
CA ALA A 100 -22.02 25.85 -13.11
C ALA A 100 -23.50 25.46 -13.00
N ARG A 101 -24.36 26.38 -12.54
CA ARG A 101 -25.82 26.14 -12.45
C ARG A 101 -26.51 26.04 -13.81
N GLY A 102 -25.95 26.72 -14.81
CA GLY A 102 -26.48 26.75 -16.18
C GLY A 102 -25.99 25.57 -17.03
N ILE A 103 -24.98 24.84 -16.58
CA ILE A 103 -24.36 23.78 -17.37
C ILE A 103 -25.25 22.54 -17.42
N PRO A 104 -25.45 21.95 -18.61
CA PRO A 104 -26.15 20.68 -18.75
C PRO A 104 -25.34 19.55 -18.10
N SER A 105 -26.05 18.53 -17.60
CA SER A 105 -25.42 17.34 -17.04
C SER A 105 -24.66 16.59 -18.14
N SER A 106 -23.34 16.49 -18.01
CA SER A 106 -22.49 15.77 -18.98
C SER A 106 -22.78 14.26 -18.97
N PRO A 107 -22.44 13.51 -20.04
CA PRO A 107 -22.55 12.06 -20.05
C PRO A 107 -21.94 11.36 -18.83
N PHE A 108 -20.80 11.83 -18.32
CA PHE A 108 -20.21 11.29 -17.09
C PHE A 108 -21.08 11.54 -15.85
N HIS A 109 -21.67 12.72 -15.71
CA HIS A 109 -22.60 13.02 -14.62
C HIS A 109 -23.87 12.15 -14.71
N GLN A 110 -24.37 11.92 -15.92
CA GLN A 110 -25.51 11.02 -16.15
C GLN A 110 -25.18 9.58 -15.74
N TYR A 111 -23.99 9.09 -16.10
CA TYR A 111 -23.48 7.79 -15.63
C TYR A 111 -23.41 7.73 -14.11
N PHE A 112 -22.82 8.74 -13.46
CA PHE A 112 -22.77 8.84 -12.00
C PHE A 112 -24.17 8.77 -11.37
N HIS A 113 -25.13 9.54 -11.87
CA HIS A 113 -26.49 9.54 -11.36
C HIS A 113 -27.18 8.18 -11.53
N ARG A 114 -26.95 7.50 -12.66
CA ARG A 114 -27.46 6.14 -12.88
C ARG A 114 -26.92 5.16 -11.85
N VAL A 115 -25.60 5.11 -11.65
CA VAL A 115 -25.01 4.17 -10.67
C VAL A 115 -25.34 4.55 -9.22
N PHE A 116 -25.55 5.84 -8.95
CA PHE A 116 -26.04 6.32 -7.66
C PHE A 116 -27.47 5.86 -7.40
N ALA A 117 -28.37 5.96 -8.38
CA ALA A 117 -29.73 5.45 -8.30
C ALA A 117 -29.77 3.92 -8.09
N LEU A 118 -28.82 3.21 -8.69
CA LEU A 118 -28.62 1.77 -8.50
C LEU A 118 -27.96 1.39 -7.15
N LYS A 119 -27.69 2.37 -6.27
CA LYS A 119 -27.01 2.20 -4.98
C LYS A 119 -25.63 1.55 -5.07
N ARG A 120 -24.92 1.78 -6.18
CA ARG A 120 -23.57 1.24 -6.42
C ARG A 120 -22.47 2.18 -5.95
N VAL A 121 -22.78 3.42 -5.59
CA VAL A 121 -21.80 4.42 -5.15
C VAL A 121 -21.49 4.23 -3.66
N VAL A 122 -20.24 3.91 -3.33
CA VAL A 122 -19.73 3.84 -1.96
C VAL A 122 -19.38 5.25 -1.47
N LYS A 123 -18.59 5.98 -2.27
CA LYS A 123 -18.21 7.37 -2.03
C LYS A 123 -17.99 8.11 -3.34
N TYR A 124 -18.29 9.40 -3.32
CA TYR A 124 -17.95 10.34 -4.39
C TYR A 124 -17.05 11.42 -3.80
N LEU A 125 -15.83 11.50 -4.30
CA LEU A 125 -14.82 12.47 -3.91
C LEU A 125 -14.56 13.35 -5.12
N THR A 126 -14.57 14.66 -4.92
CA THR A 126 -14.23 15.60 -5.98
C THR A 126 -13.31 16.69 -5.44
N THR A 127 -12.35 17.08 -6.27
CA THR A 127 -11.59 18.32 -6.07
C THR A 127 -12.24 19.52 -6.76
N SER A 128 -13.31 19.27 -7.52
CA SER A 128 -14.15 20.34 -8.03
C SER A 128 -15.00 20.96 -6.92
N PHE A 129 -15.32 22.25 -7.07
CA PHE A 129 -16.10 23.03 -6.12
C PHE A 129 -17.32 23.71 -6.76
N ASP A 130 -17.60 23.40 -8.03
CA ASP A 130 -18.77 23.89 -8.77
C ASP A 130 -20.06 23.13 -8.43
N ALA A 131 -19.96 21.97 -7.78
CA ALA A 131 -21.07 21.19 -7.25
C ALA A 131 -22.09 20.72 -8.31
N VAL A 132 -21.64 20.53 -9.56
CA VAL A 132 -22.49 20.06 -10.67
C VAL A 132 -23.00 18.63 -10.42
N GLU A 133 -22.25 17.83 -9.67
CA GLU A 133 -22.60 16.47 -9.25
C GLU A 133 -23.77 16.41 -8.28
N VAL A 134 -24.11 17.51 -7.58
CA VAL A 134 -25.24 17.54 -6.67
C VAL A 134 -26.43 18.11 -7.42
N LEU A 135 -27.30 17.21 -7.93
CA LEU A 135 -28.58 17.56 -8.55
C LEU A 135 -29.25 18.70 -7.78
N ARG A 136 -29.86 19.65 -8.52
CA ARG A 136 -30.49 20.96 -8.17
C ARG A 136 -31.19 21.13 -6.79
N LYS A 137 -31.28 20.11 -5.96
CA LYS A 137 -31.64 20.11 -4.54
C LYS A 137 -30.41 19.84 -3.66
N CYS A 138 -29.35 20.63 -3.79
CA CYS A 138 -28.18 20.50 -2.93
C CYS A 138 -28.48 21.10 -1.55
N TYR A 139 -28.70 20.24 -0.57
CA TYR A 139 -28.61 20.60 0.85
C TYR A 139 -27.13 20.82 1.17
N LEU A 140 -26.59 22.00 0.84
CA LEU A 140 -25.41 22.51 1.54
C LEU A 140 -25.65 22.34 3.04
N PRO A 141 -24.62 22.08 3.87
CA PRO A 141 -24.72 22.31 5.29
C PRO A 141 -25.19 23.77 5.41
N ARG A 142 -26.49 23.95 5.71
CA ARG A 142 -27.12 25.26 5.65
C ARG A 142 -26.25 26.14 6.52
N CYS A 143 -25.60 27.14 5.92
CA CYS A 143 -25.33 28.31 6.70
C CYS A 143 -26.72 28.69 7.22
N PRO A 144 -27.00 28.58 8.53
CA PRO A 144 -28.37 28.73 9.03
C PRO A 144 -28.94 30.12 8.72
N TYR A 145 -28.11 31.01 8.17
CA TYR A 145 -28.34 32.40 7.89
C TYR A 145 -28.56 32.75 6.40
N ILE A 146 -28.37 31.84 5.44
CA ILE A 146 -28.56 32.15 4.00
C ILE A 146 -29.69 31.28 3.43
N LYS A 147 -30.81 31.91 3.02
CA LYS A 147 -31.90 31.22 2.32
C LYS A 147 -31.57 31.11 0.84
N GLU A 148 -32.19 30.16 0.15
CA GLU A 148 -31.99 29.97 -1.30
C GLU A 148 -32.30 31.25 -2.11
N LYS A 149 -33.34 32.00 -1.73
CA LYS A 149 -33.69 33.29 -2.34
C LYS A 149 -32.57 34.35 -2.20
N ASP A 150 -31.75 34.24 -1.17
CA ASP A 150 -30.65 35.17 -0.91
C ASP A 150 -29.41 34.82 -1.74
N THR A 151 -29.33 33.61 -2.31
CA THR A 151 -28.16 33.17 -3.09
C THR A 151 -28.01 33.95 -4.39
N THR A 152 -29.09 34.20 -5.12
CA THR A 152 -29.07 35.01 -6.35
C THR A 152 -28.65 36.46 -6.06
N ALA A 153 -29.18 37.06 -4.99
CA ALA A 153 -28.80 38.42 -4.59
C ALA A 153 -27.32 38.49 -4.18
N LEU A 154 -26.85 37.49 -3.43
CA LEU A 154 -25.45 37.39 -3.02
C LEU A 154 -24.52 37.23 -4.23
N ASP A 155 -24.88 36.35 -5.17
CA ASP A 155 -24.09 36.12 -6.37
C ASP A 155 -24.04 37.37 -7.26
N ASN A 156 -25.16 38.08 -7.43
CA ASN A 156 -25.18 39.35 -8.15
C ASN A 156 -24.27 40.37 -7.47
N SER A 157 -24.33 40.51 -6.15
CA SER A 157 -23.46 41.44 -5.41
C SER A 157 -21.98 41.09 -5.62
N MET A 158 -21.62 39.82 -5.47
CA MET A 158 -20.25 39.35 -5.69
C MET A 158 -19.78 39.53 -7.14
N LEU A 159 -20.66 39.31 -8.13
CA LEU A 159 -20.37 39.53 -9.55
C LEU A 159 -19.99 40.99 -9.87
N TYR A 160 -20.60 41.95 -9.16
CA TYR A 160 -20.26 43.37 -9.27
C TYR A 160 -18.97 43.74 -8.52
N GLY A 161 -18.26 42.75 -7.95
CA GLY A 161 -17.03 42.98 -7.18
C GLY A 161 -17.30 43.43 -5.74
N GLU A 162 -18.53 43.33 -5.24
CA GLU A 162 -18.81 43.74 -3.86
C GLU A 162 -18.25 42.73 -2.86
N THR A 163 -17.55 43.25 -1.85
CA THR A 163 -17.23 42.47 -0.66
C THR A 163 -18.40 42.52 0.30
N VAL A 164 -19.11 41.41 0.45
CA VAL A 164 -20.33 41.38 1.25
C VAL A 164 -19.98 41.27 2.74
N PRO A 165 -20.38 42.23 3.59
CA PRO A 165 -20.09 42.17 5.02
C PRO A 165 -20.96 41.11 5.72
N PHE A 166 -20.34 40.34 6.60
CA PHE A 166 -21.03 39.36 7.44
C PHE A 166 -21.77 40.06 8.59
N LYS A 167 -23.08 40.20 8.45
CA LYS A 167 -23.96 40.69 9.52
C LYS A 167 -24.27 39.54 10.50
N ARG A 168 -23.44 39.38 11.53
CA ARG A 168 -23.74 38.45 12.63
C ARG A 168 -24.92 38.98 13.44
N ALA A 169 -26.00 38.21 13.56
CA ALA A 169 -27.16 38.52 14.42
C ALA A 169 -26.84 38.34 15.92
N THR A 170 -25.73 38.91 16.38
CA THR A 170 -25.37 38.94 17.79
C THR A 170 -25.53 40.37 18.29
N SER A 171 -26.35 40.56 19.33
CA SER A 171 -26.70 41.84 19.96
C SER A 171 -25.52 42.59 20.60
N ARG A 172 -24.28 42.10 20.48
CA ARG A 172 -23.10 42.70 21.09
C ARG A 172 -22.30 43.51 20.05
N PRO A 173 -22.13 44.83 20.23
CA PRO A 173 -21.30 45.66 19.37
C PRO A 173 -19.85 45.12 19.35
N PRO A 174 -19.25 44.89 18.19
CA PRO A 174 -17.88 44.39 18.11
C PRO A 174 -16.84 45.48 18.39
N ALA A 175 -15.69 45.09 18.93
CA ALA A 175 -14.54 45.98 19.11
C ALA A 175 -14.04 46.54 17.75
N PRO A 176 -13.55 47.79 17.69
CA PRO A 176 -13.22 48.49 16.44
C PRO A 176 -12.20 47.78 15.53
N ALA A 177 -11.24 47.06 16.12
CA ALA A 177 -10.19 46.33 15.39
C ALA A 177 -10.68 45.08 14.64
N ALA A 178 -11.91 44.62 14.87
CA ALA A 178 -12.50 43.44 14.24
C ALA A 178 -13.41 43.75 13.04
N LYS A 179 -13.41 44.99 12.53
CA LYS A 179 -14.27 45.40 11.40
C LYS A 179 -13.76 44.93 10.04
N ALA A 180 -12.44 44.86 9.82
CA ALA A 180 -11.86 44.37 8.57
C ALA A 180 -12.04 42.85 8.38
N SER A 181 -12.14 42.08 9.49
CA SER A 181 -12.15 40.61 9.45
C SER A 181 -13.53 39.96 9.24
N ARG A 182 -14.52 40.70 8.73
CA ARG A 182 -15.93 40.23 8.62
C ARG A 182 -16.48 40.32 7.20
N ARG A 183 -15.67 40.06 6.18
CA ARG A 183 -16.16 39.93 4.80
C ARG A 183 -16.45 38.47 4.49
N LEU A 184 -17.52 38.21 3.76
CA LEU A 184 -17.81 36.88 3.23
C LEU A 184 -16.81 36.56 2.12
N ARG A 185 -16.30 35.32 2.15
CA ARG A 185 -15.49 34.74 1.09
C ARG A 185 -16.02 33.35 0.71
N PRO A 186 -15.89 32.93 -0.55
CA PRO A 186 -16.09 31.54 -0.95
C PRO A 186 -15.29 30.58 -0.06
N ALA A 187 -15.94 29.53 0.43
CA ALA A 187 -15.30 28.50 1.24
C ALA A 187 -14.66 27.42 0.35
N VAL A 188 -13.75 27.83 -0.53
CA VAL A 188 -13.01 26.92 -1.40
C VAL A 188 -11.58 26.79 -0.87
N LEU A 189 -11.15 25.54 -0.67
CA LEU A 189 -9.82 25.22 -0.17
C LEU A 189 -8.93 24.85 -1.34
N ASN A 190 -7.72 25.42 -1.37
CA ASN A 190 -6.75 25.14 -2.42
C ASN A 190 -6.07 23.77 -2.27
N SER A 191 -5.78 23.38 -1.03
CA SER A 191 -5.24 22.07 -0.71
C SER A 191 -6.36 21.12 -0.30
N MET A 192 -6.08 19.82 -0.28
CA MET A 192 -6.89 18.92 0.52
C MET A 192 -6.98 19.51 1.93
N ALA A 193 -8.21 19.62 2.45
CA ALA A 193 -8.43 20.18 3.78
C ALA A 193 -7.52 19.48 4.81
N SER A 194 -7.21 20.12 5.93
CA SER A 194 -6.52 19.44 7.04
C SER A 194 -7.19 18.11 7.42
N ASP A 195 -8.50 18.00 7.18
CA ASP A 195 -9.32 16.81 7.39
C ASP A 195 -9.06 15.66 6.37
N MET A 196 -8.39 15.96 5.27
CA MET A 196 -8.01 15.07 4.17
C MET A 196 -6.50 14.74 4.15
N LEU A 197 -5.72 15.29 5.07
CA LEU A 197 -4.32 14.93 5.30
C LEU A 197 -4.19 13.51 5.89
N PRO A 198 -3.03 12.83 5.74
CA PRO A 198 -2.78 11.52 6.35
C PRO A 198 -3.14 11.52 7.84
N GLY A 199 -3.91 10.52 8.27
CA GLY A 199 -4.38 10.37 9.66
C GLY A 199 -5.58 11.23 10.05
N ALA A 200 -6.06 12.12 9.19
CA ALA A 200 -7.20 12.96 9.47
C ALA A 200 -8.54 12.20 9.41
N ARG A 201 -9.53 12.68 10.16
CA ARG A 201 -10.79 11.94 10.39
C ARG A 201 -11.58 11.68 9.10
N LEU A 202 -11.63 12.63 8.19
CA LEU A 202 -12.39 12.48 6.93
C LEU A 202 -11.66 11.52 5.98
N ARG A 203 -10.34 11.68 5.82
CA ARG A 203 -9.49 10.72 5.07
C ARG A 203 -9.67 9.30 5.57
N ASN A 204 -9.54 9.07 6.88
CA ASN A 204 -9.70 7.75 7.48
C ASN A 204 -11.10 7.16 7.24
N ARG A 205 -12.16 7.99 7.23
CA ARG A 205 -13.53 7.54 6.91
C ARG A 205 -13.66 7.13 5.45
N ILE A 206 -13.00 7.86 4.54
CA ILE A 206 -13.00 7.56 3.10
C ILE A 206 -12.28 6.24 2.84
N VAL A 207 -11.06 6.10 3.37
CA VAL A 207 -10.26 4.87 3.26
C VAL A 207 -11.01 3.70 3.90
N ALA A 208 -11.64 3.89 5.06
CA ALA A 208 -12.46 2.86 5.68
C ALA A 208 -13.68 2.47 4.83
N ALA A 209 -14.33 3.43 4.17
CA ALA A 209 -15.45 3.16 3.27
C ALA A 209 -15.00 2.38 2.02
N ALA A 210 -13.80 2.65 1.50
CA ALA A 210 -13.22 1.96 0.35
C ALA A 210 -13.03 0.44 0.58
N LYS A 211 -13.01 -0.03 1.84
CA LYS A 211 -13.05 -1.48 2.15
C LYS A 211 -14.29 -2.18 1.57
N ASN A 212 -15.36 -1.43 1.30
CA ASN A 212 -16.57 -1.99 0.72
C ASN A 212 -16.64 -1.87 -0.81
N ALA A 213 -15.61 -1.30 -1.43
CA ALA A 213 -15.57 -1.03 -2.85
C ALA A 213 -14.87 -2.15 -3.65
N ASP A 214 -15.37 -2.39 -4.86
CA ASP A 214 -14.78 -3.25 -5.88
C ASP A 214 -14.17 -2.44 -7.04
N LEU A 215 -14.42 -1.12 -7.09
CA LEU A 215 -13.86 -0.23 -8.09
C LEU A 215 -13.49 1.14 -7.48
N LEU A 216 -12.28 1.61 -7.76
CA LEU A 216 -11.92 3.03 -7.69
C LEU A 216 -11.87 3.59 -9.12
N LEU A 217 -12.77 4.53 -9.43
CA LEU A 217 -12.83 5.21 -10.71
C LEU A 217 -12.31 6.64 -10.57
N ILE A 218 -11.21 6.94 -11.27
CA ILE A 218 -10.52 8.23 -11.24
C ILE A 218 -10.76 8.93 -12.58
N ALA A 219 -11.30 10.14 -12.60
CA ALA A 219 -11.61 10.85 -13.85
C ALA A 219 -11.51 12.37 -13.72
N GLY A 220 -11.00 13.03 -14.76
CA GLY A 220 -10.96 14.51 -14.82
C GLY A 220 -10.14 15.17 -13.70
N ILE A 221 -9.14 14.46 -13.17
CA ILE A 221 -8.25 14.94 -12.12
C ILE A 221 -6.80 14.65 -12.46
N SER A 222 -5.92 15.64 -12.29
CA SER A 222 -4.48 15.44 -12.41
C SER A 222 -3.94 14.67 -11.21
N LEU A 223 -3.23 13.58 -11.48
CA LEU A 223 -2.54 12.76 -10.49
C LEU A 223 -1.12 13.29 -10.16
N GLN A 224 -0.83 14.54 -10.49
CA GLN A 224 0.47 15.17 -10.20
C GLN A 224 0.64 15.61 -8.75
N SER A 225 -0.46 15.80 -8.00
CA SER A 225 -0.40 16.18 -6.59
C SER A 225 -0.08 14.99 -5.72
N ASP A 226 0.99 15.07 -4.92
CA ASP A 226 1.37 14.03 -3.95
C ASP A 226 0.23 13.71 -2.98
N GLU A 227 -0.50 14.72 -2.48
CA GLU A 227 -1.65 14.52 -1.59
C GLU A 227 -2.77 13.68 -2.23
N ILE A 228 -3.07 13.93 -3.52
CA ILE A 228 -4.05 13.15 -4.30
C ILE A 228 -3.51 11.74 -4.51
N MET A 229 -2.23 11.60 -4.84
CA MET A 229 -1.61 10.30 -5.07
C MET A 229 -1.53 9.43 -3.82
N ASP A 230 -1.26 10.01 -2.66
CA ASP A 230 -1.27 9.29 -1.39
C ASP A 230 -2.69 8.85 -1.02
N LEU A 231 -3.70 9.69 -1.29
CA LEU A 231 -5.10 9.29 -1.12
C LEU A 231 -5.49 8.16 -2.08
N VAL A 232 -5.11 8.26 -3.36
CA VAL A 232 -5.32 7.20 -4.36
C VAL A 232 -4.66 5.91 -3.91
N ARG A 233 -3.42 5.97 -3.41
CA ARG A 233 -2.68 4.80 -2.88
C ARG A 233 -3.46 4.14 -1.75
N GLU A 234 -3.88 4.88 -0.74
CA GLU A 234 -4.60 4.33 0.41
C GLU A 234 -5.96 3.72 0.02
N ILE A 235 -6.70 4.36 -0.89
CA ILE A 235 -7.98 3.83 -1.40
C ILE A 235 -7.73 2.59 -2.27
N ALA A 236 -6.78 2.66 -3.20
CA ALA A 236 -6.39 1.55 -4.07
C ALA A 236 -5.99 0.32 -3.26
N GLU A 237 -5.22 0.47 -2.18
CA GLU A 237 -4.87 -0.62 -1.29
C GLU A 237 -6.12 -1.31 -0.69
N GLN A 238 -7.15 -0.55 -0.31
CA GLN A 238 -8.39 -1.14 0.20
C GLN A 238 -9.20 -1.83 -0.90
N VAL A 239 -9.24 -1.27 -2.11
CA VAL A 239 -9.94 -1.86 -3.25
C VAL A 239 -9.26 -3.14 -3.72
N HIS A 240 -7.92 -3.13 -3.85
CA HIS A 240 -7.11 -4.30 -4.22
C HIS A 240 -7.21 -5.43 -3.18
N ARG A 241 -7.39 -5.11 -1.89
CA ARG A 241 -7.62 -6.14 -0.84
C ARG A 241 -8.86 -6.99 -1.10
N ARG A 242 -9.79 -6.51 -1.94
CA ARG A 242 -11.00 -7.23 -2.34
C ARG A 242 -10.97 -7.68 -3.80
N TYR A 243 -9.78 -7.72 -4.40
CA TYR A 243 -9.60 -8.02 -5.81
C TYR A 243 -10.31 -7.03 -6.74
N GLY A 244 -10.61 -5.82 -6.26
CA GLY A 244 -11.21 -4.77 -7.07
C GLY A 244 -10.23 -4.09 -8.02
N GLY A 245 -10.78 -3.35 -8.99
CA GLY A 245 -10.00 -2.61 -9.99
C GLY A 245 -9.81 -1.13 -9.63
N VAL A 246 -8.70 -0.55 -10.06
CA VAL A 246 -8.46 0.90 -10.05
C VAL A 246 -8.29 1.36 -11.49
N VAL A 247 -9.20 2.22 -11.94
CA VAL A 247 -9.26 2.69 -13.33
C VAL A 247 -9.11 4.20 -13.35
N TYR A 248 -8.17 4.68 -14.15
CA TYR A 248 -8.00 6.09 -14.48
C TYR A 248 -8.54 6.37 -15.89
N ILE A 249 -9.37 7.40 -16.04
CA ILE A 249 -9.93 7.84 -17.32
C ILE A 249 -9.41 9.25 -17.60
N GLY A 250 -8.68 9.40 -18.70
CA GLY A 250 -8.18 10.69 -19.17
C GLY A 250 -7.36 10.55 -20.45
N GLU A 251 -7.26 11.62 -21.23
CA GLU A 251 -6.50 11.61 -22.48
C GLU A 251 -4.99 11.60 -22.25
N GLN A 252 -4.57 12.31 -21.20
CA GLN A 252 -3.17 12.39 -20.80
C GLN A 252 -2.81 11.22 -19.88
N PRO A 253 -1.59 10.67 -20.00
CA PRO A 253 -1.09 9.67 -19.07
C PRO A 253 -1.12 10.20 -17.64
N SER A 254 -1.32 9.30 -16.67
CA SER A 254 -1.24 9.63 -15.25
C SER A 254 0.21 9.99 -14.88
N GLY A 255 0.61 11.21 -15.20
CA GLY A 255 1.97 11.72 -15.01
C GLY A 255 2.41 11.58 -13.56
N GLY A 256 3.33 10.65 -13.32
CA GLY A 256 3.92 10.39 -12.01
C GLY A 256 4.37 8.93 -11.91
N ARG A 257 5.68 8.68 -11.70
CA ARG A 257 6.22 7.30 -11.62
C ARG A 257 5.55 6.46 -10.51
N GLY A 258 4.87 7.08 -9.53
CA GLY A 258 4.10 6.41 -8.48
C GLY A 258 2.70 5.91 -8.89
N SER A 259 2.09 6.43 -9.96
CA SER A 259 0.76 6.00 -10.43
C SER A 259 0.78 4.58 -10.99
N LYS A 260 1.93 4.18 -11.57
CA LYS A 260 2.20 2.88 -12.19
C LYS A 260 1.86 1.68 -11.29
N TYR A 261 1.89 1.86 -9.97
CA TYR A 261 1.66 0.79 -9.01
C TYR A 261 0.26 0.82 -8.40
N HIS A 262 -0.49 1.90 -8.53
CA HIS A 262 -1.78 2.03 -7.84
C HIS A 262 -2.97 2.01 -8.80
N VAL A 263 -2.75 2.38 -10.05
CA VAL A 263 -3.74 2.33 -11.12
C VAL A 263 -3.54 1.05 -11.92
N ASN A 264 -4.57 0.21 -12.04
CA ASN A 264 -4.50 -1.02 -12.83
C ASN A 264 -4.66 -0.73 -14.33
N PHE A 265 -5.61 0.14 -14.66
CA PHE A 265 -5.98 0.45 -16.04
C PHE A 265 -6.06 1.97 -16.25
N HIS A 266 -5.46 2.45 -17.33
CA HIS A 266 -5.66 3.81 -17.84
C HIS A 266 -6.41 3.72 -19.16
N LEU A 267 -7.64 4.23 -19.19
CA LEU A 267 -8.45 4.34 -20.39
C LEU A 267 -8.17 5.70 -21.04
N GLN A 268 -7.42 5.66 -22.15
CA GLN A 268 -6.96 6.85 -22.86
C GLN A 268 -8.09 7.45 -23.72
N MET A 269 -8.99 8.19 -23.08
CA MET A 269 -10.09 8.92 -23.72
C MET A 269 -10.68 9.97 -22.78
N THR A 270 -11.60 10.79 -23.30
CA THR A 270 -12.32 11.74 -22.45
C THR A 270 -13.28 11.02 -21.49
N PRO A 271 -13.51 11.57 -20.28
CA PRO A 271 -14.47 10.97 -19.34
C PRO A 271 -15.89 10.80 -19.90
N ASP A 272 -16.36 11.76 -20.71
CA ASP A 272 -17.71 11.71 -21.27
C ASP A 272 -17.88 10.63 -22.33
N GLU A 273 -16.90 10.45 -23.23
CA GLU A 273 -16.90 9.35 -24.20
C GLU A 273 -16.88 7.99 -23.47
N CYS A 274 -15.99 7.85 -22.48
CA CYS A 274 -15.91 6.63 -21.68
C CYS A 274 -17.24 6.34 -20.98
N ALA A 275 -17.88 7.35 -20.39
CA ALA A 275 -19.17 7.21 -19.75
C ALA A 275 -20.27 6.77 -20.74
N GLY A 276 -20.25 7.28 -21.97
CA GLY A 276 -21.13 6.83 -23.05
C GLY A 276 -20.97 5.32 -23.33
N HIS A 277 -19.73 4.86 -23.46
CA HIS A 277 -19.44 3.43 -23.67
C HIS A 277 -19.85 2.55 -22.47
N ILE A 278 -19.61 3.01 -21.23
CA ILE A 278 -20.03 2.29 -20.03
C ILE A 278 -21.56 2.18 -19.99
N GLN A 279 -22.29 3.26 -20.28
CA GLN A 279 -23.76 3.25 -20.28
C GLN A 279 -24.34 2.33 -21.36
N SER A 280 -23.78 2.35 -22.57
CA SER A 280 -24.17 1.42 -23.63
C SER A 280 -23.94 -0.05 -23.20
N THR A 281 -22.82 -0.30 -22.54
CA THR A 281 -22.48 -1.62 -21.99
C THR A 281 -23.47 -2.06 -20.90
N MET A 282 -23.83 -1.16 -19.98
CA MET A 282 -24.84 -1.44 -18.96
C MET A 282 -26.20 -1.81 -19.56
N ASN A 283 -26.65 -1.09 -20.60
CA ASN A 283 -27.92 -1.40 -21.28
C ASN A 283 -27.89 -2.80 -21.89
N ARG A 284 -26.80 -3.16 -22.60
CA ARG A 284 -26.63 -4.49 -23.20
C ARG A 284 -26.68 -5.61 -22.15
N LEU A 285 -26.10 -5.38 -20.96
CA LEU A 285 -26.13 -6.36 -19.88
C LEU A 285 -27.54 -6.51 -19.27
N GLU A 286 -28.27 -5.41 -19.12
CA GLU A 286 -29.67 -5.43 -18.65
C GLU A 286 -30.59 -6.18 -19.64
N ASP A 287 -30.39 -5.99 -20.95
CA ASP A 287 -31.14 -6.70 -22.00
C ASP A 287 -30.84 -8.22 -21.99
N ALA A 288 -29.58 -8.60 -21.75
CA ALA A 288 -29.16 -9.99 -21.68
C ALA A 288 -29.72 -10.72 -20.45
N ASP A 289 -29.70 -10.08 -19.27
CA ASP A 289 -30.19 -10.66 -18.01
C ASP A 289 -31.71 -10.92 -18.07
N THR A 290 -32.46 -10.11 -18.82
CA THR A 290 -33.92 -10.29 -19.00
C THR A 290 -34.27 -11.53 -19.84
N SER A 291 -33.32 -12.08 -20.61
CA SER A 291 -33.51 -13.25 -21.47
C SER A 291 -33.15 -14.60 -20.83
N MET A 292 -32.46 -14.59 -19.68
CA MET A 292 -32.01 -15.79 -18.97
C MET A 292 -32.48 -15.79 -17.50
N GLU A 293 -33.78 -15.81 -17.27
CA GLU A 293 -34.32 -16.06 -15.93
C GLU A 293 -33.97 -17.50 -15.47
N SER A 294 -33.23 -17.60 -14.35
CA SER A 294 -33.13 -18.74 -13.40
C SER A 294 -31.79 -19.45 -13.16
N ALA A 295 -30.65 -18.94 -13.63
CA ALA A 295 -29.37 -19.41 -13.09
C ALA A 295 -29.01 -18.59 -11.84
N VAL A 296 -29.24 -19.15 -10.64
CA VAL A 296 -28.80 -18.56 -9.37
C VAL A 296 -27.28 -18.55 -9.32
N GLY A 297 -26.68 -17.49 -9.89
CA GLY A 297 -25.24 -17.26 -9.87
C GLY A 297 -24.75 -17.08 -8.44
N THR A 298 -23.89 -18.00 -8.00
CA THR A 298 -23.27 -17.98 -6.67
C THR A 298 -22.45 -16.69 -6.48
N GLU A 299 -22.39 -16.16 -5.25
CA GLU A 299 -21.66 -14.92 -4.95
C GLU A 299 -20.16 -14.96 -5.32
N SER A 300 -19.62 -16.17 -5.55
CA SER A 300 -18.24 -16.42 -5.98
C SER A 300 -17.90 -15.79 -7.34
N GLU A 301 -18.83 -15.74 -8.29
CA GLU A 301 -18.56 -15.17 -9.63
C GLU A 301 -18.38 -13.64 -9.60
N LYS A 302 -18.86 -12.96 -8.56
CA LYS A 302 -18.90 -11.49 -8.50
C LYS A 302 -17.55 -10.85 -8.17
N ALA A 303 -16.71 -11.53 -7.39
CA ALA A 303 -15.33 -11.08 -7.10
C ALA A 303 -14.34 -11.52 -8.20
N GLY A 304 -14.79 -12.37 -9.14
CA GLY A 304 -13.96 -12.93 -10.20
C GLY A 304 -13.59 -11.93 -11.30
N ALA A 305 -14.51 -11.05 -11.70
CA ALA A 305 -14.31 -10.24 -12.92
C ALA A 305 -13.03 -9.39 -12.89
N TRP A 306 -12.81 -8.59 -11.84
CA TRP A 306 -11.58 -7.80 -11.72
C TRP A 306 -10.34 -8.69 -11.50
N CYS A 307 -10.47 -9.75 -10.70
CA CYS A 307 -9.39 -10.70 -10.46
C CYS A 307 -8.92 -11.37 -11.76
N GLU A 308 -9.85 -11.78 -12.61
CA GLU A 308 -9.60 -12.38 -13.93
C GLU A 308 -8.96 -11.38 -14.87
N ILE A 309 -9.45 -10.14 -14.98
CA ILE A 309 -8.89 -9.14 -15.91
C ILE A 309 -7.49 -8.69 -15.48
N ILE A 310 -7.25 -8.61 -14.16
CA ILE A 310 -5.95 -8.24 -13.62
C ILE A 310 -4.95 -9.40 -13.78
N ASN A 311 -5.36 -10.65 -13.52
CA ASN A 311 -4.45 -11.82 -13.47
C ASN A 311 -4.34 -12.59 -14.79
N ASN A 312 -5.39 -12.67 -15.60
CA ASN A 312 -5.30 -13.24 -16.93
C ASN A 312 -4.60 -12.18 -17.76
N GLU A 313 -3.34 -12.46 -18.07
CA GLU A 313 -2.47 -11.67 -18.92
C GLU A 313 -3.18 -11.41 -20.26
N ILE A 314 -3.96 -10.33 -20.32
CA ILE A 314 -3.98 -9.50 -21.52
C ILE A 314 -2.51 -9.20 -21.75
N GLU A 315 -1.91 -9.91 -22.72
CA GLU A 315 -0.49 -9.83 -23.04
C GLU A 315 -0.07 -8.36 -22.99
N SER A 316 0.97 -8.08 -22.21
CA SER A 316 1.62 -6.78 -22.20
C SER A 316 2.30 -6.61 -23.56
N LEU A 317 1.51 -6.32 -24.60
CA LEU A 317 2.01 -5.78 -25.85
C LEU A 317 2.86 -4.58 -25.46
N PHE A 318 4.16 -4.69 -25.73
CA PHE A 318 5.21 -3.74 -25.37
C PHE A 318 4.66 -2.33 -25.22
N LEU A 319 4.50 -1.90 -23.96
CA LEU A 319 4.17 -0.52 -23.65
C LEU A 319 5.20 0.34 -24.38
N VAL A 320 4.73 1.21 -25.27
CA VAL A 320 5.55 2.31 -25.75
C VAL A 320 5.97 3.06 -24.49
N GLU A 321 7.24 2.92 -24.10
CA GLU A 321 7.78 3.64 -22.96
C GLU A 321 7.49 5.12 -23.19
N GLU A 322 6.68 5.70 -22.32
CA GLU A 322 6.39 7.13 -22.37
C GLU A 322 7.72 7.89 -22.43
N PRO A 323 7.83 8.92 -23.29
CA PRO A 323 9.04 9.72 -23.37
C PRO A 323 9.37 10.25 -21.97
N GLU A 324 10.52 9.87 -21.45
CA GLU A 324 10.92 10.24 -20.09
C GLU A 324 10.87 11.77 -19.93
N LEU A 325 10.00 12.24 -19.04
CA LEU A 325 10.02 13.63 -18.60
C LEU A 325 11.41 13.92 -18.00
N ASN A 326 12.22 14.69 -18.73
CA ASN A 326 13.60 15.13 -18.39
C ASN A 326 13.74 15.97 -17.10
N ARG A 327 12.76 15.92 -16.19
CA ARG A 327 12.86 16.62 -14.91
C ARG A 327 13.78 15.86 -13.95
N PRO A 328 14.57 16.57 -13.11
CA PRO A 328 15.35 15.96 -12.03
C PRO A 328 14.45 15.06 -11.17
N GLN A 329 14.86 13.80 -11.00
CA GLN A 329 14.13 12.82 -10.21
C GLN A 329 15.10 12.02 -9.36
N CYS A 330 14.72 11.76 -8.11
CA CYS A 330 15.49 10.88 -7.23
C CYS A 330 15.63 9.49 -7.87
N PHE A 331 16.85 9.06 -8.08
CA PHE A 331 17.19 7.76 -8.64
C PHE A 331 16.61 6.57 -7.83
N LEU A 332 16.41 6.74 -6.52
CA LEU A 332 15.95 5.65 -5.63
C LEU A 332 14.45 5.62 -5.40
N CYS A 333 13.73 6.75 -5.44
CA CYS A 333 12.29 6.76 -5.19
C CYS A 333 11.49 7.53 -6.24
N ASN A 334 12.16 8.04 -7.27
CA ASN A 334 11.58 8.82 -8.36
C ASN A 334 10.86 10.11 -7.92
N THR A 335 11.07 10.60 -6.69
CA THR A 335 10.51 11.90 -6.30
C THR A 335 11.09 13.01 -7.18
N SER A 336 10.24 13.91 -7.66
CA SER A 336 10.60 15.02 -8.56
C SER A 336 10.57 16.38 -7.86
N LEU A 337 10.61 16.39 -6.52
CA LEU A 337 10.66 17.62 -5.74
C LEU A 337 12.08 18.18 -5.79
N GLU A 338 12.35 19.05 -6.77
CA GLU A 338 13.71 19.58 -7.05
C GLU A 338 14.40 20.14 -5.80
N GLU A 339 13.67 20.83 -4.93
CA GLU A 339 14.19 21.37 -3.67
C GLU A 339 14.65 20.30 -2.65
N CYS A 340 14.19 19.06 -2.81
CA CYS A 340 14.53 17.92 -1.96
C CYS A 340 15.57 17.00 -2.62
N LEU A 341 16.16 17.36 -3.76
CA LEU A 341 17.09 16.51 -4.50
C LEU A 341 18.55 16.97 -4.34
N LEU A 342 19.43 16.01 -4.01
CA LEU A 342 20.87 16.17 -4.05
C LEU A 342 21.40 15.67 -5.39
N LYS A 343 22.13 16.51 -6.10
CA LYS A 343 22.83 16.10 -7.33
C LYS A 343 24.17 15.50 -6.97
N CYS A 344 24.41 14.24 -7.36
CA CYS A 344 25.73 13.64 -7.23
C CYS A 344 26.72 14.38 -8.12
N ARG A 345 27.77 14.96 -7.54
CA ARG A 345 28.81 15.70 -8.28
C ARG A 345 29.57 14.86 -9.30
N ARG A 346 29.59 13.52 -9.12
CA ARG A 346 30.34 12.59 -9.98
C ARG A 346 29.51 12.06 -11.15
N CYS A 347 28.30 11.54 -10.91
CA CYS A 347 27.47 10.95 -11.96
C CYS A 347 26.30 11.82 -12.43
N GLY A 348 26.00 12.93 -11.74
CA GLY A 348 24.87 13.80 -12.07
C GLY A 348 23.49 13.30 -11.62
N ASP A 349 23.37 12.04 -11.19
CA ASP A 349 22.12 11.50 -10.65
C ASP A 349 21.64 12.26 -9.42
N TRP A 350 20.32 12.34 -9.28
CA TRP A 350 19.68 13.02 -8.17
C TRP A 350 19.23 12.01 -7.10
N LEU A 351 19.33 12.38 -5.83
CA LEU A 351 18.88 11.57 -4.69
C LEU A 351 18.13 12.43 -3.69
N CYS A 352 16.94 12.00 -3.25
CA CYS A 352 16.20 12.81 -2.31
C CYS A 352 16.74 12.71 -0.88
N TYR A 353 16.80 13.85 -0.21
CA TYR A 353 17.31 13.97 1.17
C TYR A 353 16.32 14.70 2.07
N THR A 354 16.58 14.65 3.38
CA THR A 354 15.85 15.44 4.37
C THR A 354 16.26 16.90 4.23
N GLY A 355 15.57 17.64 3.37
CA GLY A 355 15.63 19.11 3.38
C GLY A 355 15.05 19.69 4.69
N PRO A 356 14.93 21.02 4.82
CA PRO A 356 14.44 21.71 6.03
C PRO A 356 12.95 21.47 6.35
N TYR A 357 12.27 20.55 5.66
CA TYR A 357 10.83 20.32 5.79
C TYR A 357 10.50 19.26 6.84
N HIS A 358 9.32 19.41 7.47
CA HIS A 358 8.83 18.49 8.50
C HIS A 358 8.82 17.02 8.02
N THR A 359 9.45 16.15 8.81
CA THR A 359 9.69 14.70 8.63
C THR A 359 8.46 13.81 8.38
N ASN A 360 7.26 14.38 8.26
CA ASN A 360 6.01 13.63 8.27
C ASN A 360 5.47 13.30 6.88
N ARG A 361 6.09 13.80 5.79
CA ARG A 361 5.55 13.66 4.42
C ARG A 361 6.23 12.59 3.57
N THR A 362 7.55 12.41 3.66
CA THR A 362 8.28 11.35 2.93
C THR A 362 9.55 10.95 3.69
N ALA A 363 9.80 9.64 3.83
CA ALA A 363 11.08 9.15 4.35
C ALA A 363 12.15 9.38 3.26
N PRO A 364 13.20 10.18 3.51
CA PRO A 364 14.20 10.51 2.51
C PRO A 364 14.98 9.26 2.07
N CYS A 365 15.47 9.26 0.83
CA CYS A 365 16.35 8.20 0.36
C CYS A 365 17.76 8.34 0.90
N VAL A 366 18.18 9.55 1.27
CA VAL A 366 19.49 9.84 1.86
C VAL A 366 19.29 10.63 3.15
N VAL A 367 19.94 10.20 4.22
CA VAL A 367 20.10 10.96 5.47
C VAL A 367 21.57 11.36 5.60
N LEU A 368 21.83 12.65 5.43
CA LEU A 368 23.18 13.19 5.44
C LEU A 368 23.82 13.05 6.82
N GLN A 369 25.13 12.79 6.81
CA GLN A 369 26.01 12.78 7.97
C GLN A 369 25.58 11.85 9.13
N MET A 370 24.79 10.81 8.85
CA MET A 370 24.29 9.88 9.87
C MET A 370 25.41 9.09 10.56
N PHE A 371 26.53 8.87 9.87
CA PHE A 371 27.65 8.07 10.37
C PHE A 371 28.94 8.88 10.59
N ARG A 372 28.88 10.23 10.51
CA ARG A 372 30.04 11.08 10.83
C ARG A 372 30.16 11.30 12.33
N ASP A 373 31.40 11.35 12.79
CA ASP A 373 31.74 11.82 14.13
C ASP A 373 31.42 13.32 14.28
N GLU A 374 30.85 13.73 15.41
CA GLU A 374 30.43 15.12 15.65
C GLU A 374 31.62 16.08 15.58
N ALA A 375 32.81 15.65 15.99
CA ALA A 375 34.01 16.47 15.97
C ALA A 375 34.46 16.88 14.55
N ASN A 376 34.07 16.12 13.52
CA ASN A 376 34.52 16.30 12.13
C ASN A 376 33.35 16.49 11.16
N LYS A 377 32.19 16.95 11.65
CA LYS A 377 30.98 17.12 10.87
C LYS A 377 31.01 18.46 10.12
N PRO A 378 31.11 18.49 8.77
CA PRO A 378 31.05 19.74 8.03
C PRO A 378 29.63 20.32 8.10
N SER A 379 29.45 21.59 7.73
CA SER A 379 28.12 22.18 7.59
C SER A 379 27.28 21.38 6.56
N ILE A 380 25.96 21.35 6.74
CA ILE A 380 25.05 20.65 5.83
C ILE A 380 25.17 21.19 4.41
N GLU A 381 25.32 22.51 4.24
CA GLU A 381 25.47 23.19 2.95
C GLU A 381 26.70 22.68 2.19
N MET A 382 27.85 22.61 2.87
CA MET A 382 29.07 22.02 2.29
C MET A 382 28.88 20.55 1.89
N GLU A 383 28.12 19.77 2.65
CA GLU A 383 27.85 18.36 2.32
C GLU A 383 26.88 18.23 1.13
N ILE A 384 25.90 19.14 1.00
CA ILE A 384 24.99 19.22 -0.15
C ILE A 384 25.79 19.55 -1.41
N ASP A 385 26.66 20.56 -1.35
CA ASP A 385 27.48 21.00 -2.49
C ASP A 385 28.51 19.93 -2.91
N ALA A 386 29.06 19.21 -1.93
CA ALA A 386 30.05 18.15 -2.16
C ALA A 386 29.42 16.76 -2.33
N PHE A 387 28.09 16.65 -2.40
CA PHE A 387 27.40 15.36 -2.33
C PHE A 387 27.87 14.39 -3.42
N CYS A 388 28.25 13.19 -2.98
CA CYS A 388 28.60 12.07 -3.83
C CYS A 388 27.73 10.88 -3.46
N CYS A 389 27.00 10.30 -4.41
CA CYS A 389 26.13 9.16 -4.12
C CYS A 389 26.94 7.92 -3.73
N MET A 390 26.28 6.98 -3.05
CA MET A 390 26.91 5.72 -2.59
C MET A 390 27.57 4.91 -3.71
N TYR A 391 27.08 5.05 -4.94
CA TYR A 391 27.65 4.33 -6.09
C TYR A 391 28.92 4.94 -6.64
N CYS A 392 29.10 6.25 -6.44
CA CYS A 392 30.28 6.98 -6.90
C CYS A 392 31.29 7.19 -5.79
N TRP A 393 30.97 6.79 -4.55
CA TRP A 393 31.87 6.89 -3.41
C TRP A 393 33.06 5.94 -3.55
N ASN A 394 34.27 6.46 -3.36
CA ASN A 394 35.49 5.65 -3.45
C ASN A 394 35.91 5.20 -2.05
N HIS A 395 35.54 3.99 -1.66
CA HIS A 395 35.83 3.49 -0.31
C HIS A 395 37.32 3.38 0.03
N SER A 396 38.20 3.16 -0.95
CA SER A 396 39.64 3.04 -0.67
C SER A 396 40.31 4.39 -0.40
N GLU A 397 39.79 5.47 -0.98
CA GLU A 397 40.35 6.82 -0.85
C GLU A 397 39.59 7.67 0.19
N GLU A 398 38.26 7.54 0.21
CA GLU A 398 37.35 8.41 1.00
C GLU A 398 36.86 7.70 2.28
N GLY A 399 37.14 6.41 2.44
CA GLY A 399 36.77 5.63 3.63
C GLY A 399 35.30 5.19 3.64
N PRO A 400 34.72 4.90 4.83
CA PRO A 400 33.32 4.49 4.95
C PRO A 400 32.36 5.60 4.48
N TYR A 401 31.23 5.21 3.88
CA TYR A 401 30.27 6.16 3.36
C TYR A 401 29.55 6.91 4.52
N PRO A 402 29.56 8.26 4.54
CA PRO A 402 29.13 9.04 5.71
C PRO A 402 27.61 9.22 5.84
N HIS A 403 26.81 8.71 4.90
CA HIS A 403 25.36 8.92 4.86
C HIS A 403 24.62 7.60 4.96
N SER A 404 23.40 7.65 5.52
CA SER A 404 22.48 6.51 5.43
C SER A 404 21.70 6.61 4.12
N VAL A 405 21.61 5.51 3.39
CA VAL A 405 20.90 5.43 2.11
C VAL A 405 19.88 4.32 2.17
N LYS A 406 18.68 4.62 1.70
CA LYS A 406 17.64 3.61 1.52
C LYS A 406 18.08 2.63 0.41
N PRO A 407 17.83 1.32 0.55
CA PRO A 407 18.12 0.37 -0.51
C PRO A 407 17.45 0.78 -1.82
N ALA A 408 18.19 0.69 -2.92
CA ALA A 408 17.67 1.03 -4.24
C ALA A 408 16.60 0.05 -4.72
N PRO A 409 15.52 0.51 -5.39
CA PRO A 409 14.70 -0.37 -6.18
C PRO A 409 15.56 -0.96 -7.28
N TRP A 410 15.45 -2.28 -7.46
CA TRP A 410 16.28 -3.04 -8.39
C TRP A 410 16.33 -2.45 -9.82
N VAL A 411 15.20 -1.89 -10.31
CA VAL A 411 15.10 -1.28 -11.64
C VAL A 411 16.18 -0.21 -11.84
N ALA A 412 16.46 0.60 -10.82
CA ALA A 412 17.47 1.65 -10.88
C ALA A 412 18.90 1.06 -10.98
N VAL A 413 19.18 -0.09 -10.35
CA VAL A 413 20.50 -0.75 -10.39
C VAL A 413 20.81 -1.29 -11.80
N GLN A 414 19.79 -1.75 -12.52
CA GLN A 414 19.93 -2.32 -13.87
C GLN A 414 20.33 -1.27 -14.92
N GLU A 415 19.89 -0.02 -14.77
CA GLU A 415 20.20 1.09 -15.69
C GLU A 415 21.70 1.47 -15.70
N ARG A 416 22.48 1.08 -14.68
CA ARG A 416 23.91 1.42 -14.56
C ARG A 416 24.89 0.37 -15.11
N GLY A 417 24.41 -0.61 -15.87
CA GLY A 417 25.29 -1.55 -16.59
C GLY A 417 26.08 -2.53 -15.69
N ARG A 418 25.75 -2.65 -14.40
CA ARG A 418 26.29 -3.74 -13.57
C ARG A 418 25.58 -5.05 -13.96
N PRO A 419 26.32 -6.17 -14.16
CA PRO A 419 25.69 -7.45 -14.44
C PRO A 419 24.80 -7.82 -13.26
N ALA A 420 23.58 -8.27 -13.56
CA ALA A 420 22.67 -8.68 -12.51
C ALA A 420 23.32 -9.79 -11.66
N PRO A 421 23.14 -9.77 -10.34
CA PRO A 421 23.54 -10.86 -9.49
C PRO A 421 22.88 -12.14 -9.98
N ARG A 422 23.71 -13.16 -10.18
CA ARG A 422 23.28 -14.48 -10.60
C ARG A 422 22.75 -15.21 -9.37
N MET A 423 21.44 -15.37 -9.29
CA MET A 423 20.77 -16.07 -8.21
C MET A 423 19.99 -17.24 -8.80
N ILE A 424 19.87 -18.34 -8.07
CA ILE A 424 18.90 -19.40 -8.32
C ILE A 424 17.99 -19.43 -7.11
N MET A 425 16.69 -19.43 -7.34
CA MET A 425 15.71 -19.60 -6.27
C MET A 425 14.80 -20.77 -6.59
N ILE A 426 14.75 -21.72 -5.65
CA ILE A 426 14.00 -22.96 -5.71
C ILE A 426 12.96 -22.93 -4.60
N ILE A 427 11.68 -22.91 -4.96
CA ILE A 427 10.58 -22.82 -4.00
C ILE A 427 9.84 -24.15 -4.00
N TYR A 428 9.94 -24.89 -2.90
CA TYR A 428 9.20 -26.10 -2.62
C TYR A 428 7.91 -25.75 -1.88
N PHE A 429 6.75 -26.14 -2.42
CA PHE A 429 5.45 -25.84 -1.81
C PHE A 429 4.41 -26.95 -2.01
N LEU A 430 3.34 -26.92 -1.21
CA LEU A 430 2.15 -27.78 -1.32
C LEU A 430 0.94 -26.97 -1.80
N ASP A 431 0.30 -27.37 -2.89
CA ASP A 431 -0.82 -26.62 -3.50
C ASP A 431 -2.05 -26.56 -2.56
N GLN A 432 -2.33 -27.65 -1.84
CA GLN A 432 -3.51 -27.79 -0.97
C GLN A 432 -3.59 -26.76 0.17
N PHE A 433 -2.44 -26.31 0.68
CA PHE A 433 -2.37 -25.37 1.81
C PHE A 433 -2.13 -23.94 1.34
N TRP A 434 -1.77 -23.81 0.08
CA TRP A 434 -1.49 -22.55 -0.56
C TRP A 434 -2.08 -22.55 -1.96
N PRO A 435 -3.42 -22.46 -2.11
CA PRO A 435 -4.03 -22.09 -3.39
C PRO A 435 -3.39 -20.81 -3.97
N GLN A 436 -2.86 -19.97 -3.07
CA GLN A 436 -2.10 -18.76 -3.38
C GLN A 436 -0.65 -19.00 -3.81
N ALA A 437 -0.12 -20.23 -3.77
CA ALA A 437 1.20 -20.56 -4.31
C ALA A 437 1.25 -20.30 -5.82
N LYS A 438 0.12 -20.46 -6.54
CA LYS A 438 -0.01 -20.01 -7.93
C LYS A 438 0.22 -18.49 -8.07
N HIS A 439 -0.25 -17.69 -7.10
CA HIS A 439 0.01 -16.24 -7.08
C HIS A 439 1.44 -15.91 -6.69
N LEU A 440 2.03 -16.59 -5.70
CA LEU A 440 3.44 -16.44 -5.36
C LEU A 440 4.31 -16.78 -6.59
N ARG A 441 3.99 -17.88 -7.27
CA ARG A 441 4.60 -18.32 -8.51
C ARG A 441 4.52 -17.22 -9.57
N ASN A 442 3.35 -16.65 -9.84
CA ASN A 442 3.21 -15.60 -10.86
C ASN A 442 3.93 -14.30 -10.47
N LEU A 443 3.87 -13.89 -9.19
CA LEU A 443 4.55 -12.68 -8.68
C LEU A 443 6.07 -12.82 -8.74
N VAL A 444 6.58 -14.00 -8.41
CA VAL A 444 8.01 -14.29 -8.44
C VAL A 444 8.47 -14.53 -9.88
N ALA A 445 7.70 -15.24 -10.70
CA ALA A 445 7.99 -15.45 -12.13
C ALA A 445 8.17 -14.10 -12.84
N GLY A 446 7.21 -13.18 -12.72
CA GLY A 446 7.30 -11.87 -13.38
C GLY A 446 8.52 -11.05 -12.94
N LYS A 447 8.94 -11.17 -11.67
CA LYS A 447 10.08 -10.42 -11.13
C LYS A 447 11.44 -11.11 -11.37
N TRP A 448 11.47 -12.44 -11.53
CA TRP A 448 12.70 -13.24 -11.47
C TRP A 448 12.89 -14.24 -12.63
N ALA A 449 11.98 -14.33 -13.60
CA ALA A 449 12.09 -15.26 -14.73
C ALA A 449 13.40 -15.11 -15.53
N GLY A 450 13.94 -13.89 -15.64
CA GLY A 450 15.24 -13.63 -16.30
C GLY A 450 16.48 -14.01 -15.48
N ARG A 451 16.32 -14.58 -14.28
CA ARG A 451 17.41 -14.84 -13.31
C ARG A 451 17.40 -16.26 -12.77
N GLY A 452 17.20 -17.27 -13.61
CA GLY A 452 17.40 -18.68 -13.21
C GLY A 452 16.45 -19.18 -12.12
N TRP A 453 15.21 -18.70 -12.09
CA TRP A 453 14.19 -19.12 -11.12
C TRP A 453 13.41 -20.35 -11.59
N SER A 454 13.09 -21.27 -10.67
CA SER A 454 12.21 -22.42 -10.94
C SER A 454 11.35 -22.80 -9.73
N PRO A 455 10.00 -22.77 -9.84
CA PRO A 455 9.09 -23.26 -8.81
C PRO A 455 9.00 -24.78 -8.86
N VAL A 456 9.02 -25.44 -7.71
CA VAL A 456 8.95 -26.91 -7.63
C VAL A 456 7.80 -27.32 -6.71
N ARG A 457 6.83 -28.04 -7.26
CA ARG A 457 5.78 -28.66 -6.44
C ARG A 457 6.35 -29.85 -5.70
N LEU A 458 6.14 -29.90 -4.39
CA LEU A 458 6.60 -31.03 -3.59
C LEU A 458 5.92 -32.33 -4.03
N GLU A 459 4.64 -32.26 -4.44
CA GLU A 459 3.91 -33.44 -4.90
C GLU A 459 4.50 -34.06 -6.18
N ASN A 460 5.18 -33.26 -7.01
CA ASN A 460 5.67 -33.68 -8.33
C ASN A 460 7.18 -33.97 -8.34
N LEU A 461 7.84 -33.96 -7.18
CA LEU A 461 9.29 -34.07 -7.11
C LEU A 461 9.83 -35.43 -7.59
N HIS A 462 8.97 -36.46 -7.60
CA HIS A 462 9.27 -37.78 -8.12
C HIS A 462 9.26 -37.86 -9.66
N GLU A 463 8.67 -36.88 -10.34
CA GLU A 463 8.67 -36.84 -11.80
C GLU A 463 10.09 -36.45 -12.29
N PRO A 464 10.67 -37.16 -13.28
CA PRO A 464 12.02 -36.90 -13.79
C PRO A 464 12.04 -35.61 -14.62
N HIS A 465 11.79 -34.47 -13.99
CA HIS A 465 11.94 -33.15 -14.58
C HIS A 465 13.28 -32.59 -14.15
N ASN A 466 14.04 -32.10 -15.12
CA ASN A 466 15.23 -31.31 -14.82
C ASN A 466 14.74 -30.01 -14.17
N ILE A 467 14.93 -29.85 -12.85
CA ILE A 467 14.41 -28.70 -12.08
C ILE A 467 14.92 -27.37 -12.64
N LEU A 468 16.11 -27.40 -13.27
CA LEU A 468 16.69 -26.28 -14.01
C LEU A 468 17.23 -26.79 -15.35
N PRO A 469 16.42 -26.86 -16.41
CA PRO A 469 16.93 -27.24 -17.73
C PRO A 469 17.88 -26.15 -18.24
N ASN A 470 19.07 -26.56 -18.70
CA ASN A 470 20.06 -25.70 -19.40
C ASN A 470 20.69 -24.57 -18.57
N PHE A 471 21.14 -24.89 -17.35
CA PHE A 471 21.89 -23.93 -16.54
C PHE A 471 23.38 -23.92 -16.91
N SER A 472 23.86 -22.83 -17.53
CA SER A 472 25.23 -22.69 -18.08
C SER A 472 26.13 -21.74 -17.29
N TRP A 473 25.75 -21.34 -16.06
CA TRP A 473 26.57 -20.41 -15.29
C TRP A 473 27.76 -21.13 -14.63
N ASP A 474 28.92 -20.47 -14.64
CA ASP A 474 30.12 -21.00 -14.03
C ASP A 474 29.95 -21.18 -12.51
N ALA A 475 30.58 -22.22 -11.97
CA ALA A 475 30.60 -22.46 -10.53
C ALA A 475 31.12 -21.22 -9.77
N LYS A 476 30.58 -20.97 -8.58
CA LYS A 476 30.89 -19.83 -7.71
C LYS A 476 30.55 -18.45 -8.28
N THR A 477 29.89 -18.36 -9.42
CA THR A 477 29.38 -17.06 -9.94
C THR A 477 27.97 -16.73 -9.49
N TYR A 478 27.30 -17.62 -8.75
CA TYR A 478 25.90 -17.50 -8.39
C TYR A 478 25.57 -17.95 -6.97
N ASN A 479 24.46 -17.45 -6.43
CA ASN A 479 23.91 -17.82 -5.13
C ASN A 479 22.67 -18.71 -5.29
N VAL A 480 22.42 -19.65 -4.38
CA VAL A 480 21.25 -20.54 -4.37
C VAL A 480 20.41 -20.33 -3.13
N PHE A 481 19.10 -20.15 -3.32
CA PHE A 481 18.10 -19.98 -2.28
C PHE A 481 17.05 -21.08 -2.39
N VAL A 482 16.95 -21.90 -1.37
CA VAL A 482 15.93 -22.94 -1.27
C VAL A 482 14.88 -22.47 -0.27
N ILE A 483 13.62 -22.37 -0.68
CA ILE A 483 12.52 -21.90 0.15
C ILE A 483 11.52 -23.05 0.27
N TYR A 484 11.28 -23.49 1.50
CA TYR A 484 10.29 -24.50 1.83
C TYR A 484 9.05 -23.85 2.42
N ILE A 485 7.90 -24.04 1.75
CA ILE A 485 6.58 -23.63 2.20
C ILE A 485 5.80 -24.92 2.46
N THR A 486 5.93 -25.46 3.67
CA THR A 486 5.37 -26.76 4.04
C THR A 486 4.83 -26.72 5.48
N HIS A 487 4.18 -27.78 5.92
CA HIS A 487 3.69 -27.95 7.28
C HIS A 487 4.57 -28.93 8.04
N GLY A 488 4.98 -28.53 9.22
CA GLY A 488 5.63 -29.39 10.19
C GLY A 488 4.60 -30.01 11.11
N ILE A 489 4.41 -31.32 11.07
CA ILE A 489 3.47 -32.01 11.97
C ILE A 489 4.23 -32.52 13.18
N SER A 490 4.07 -31.81 14.31
CA SER A 490 4.78 -32.14 15.55
C SER A 490 4.47 -33.55 16.07
N SER A 491 3.25 -34.06 15.90
CA SER A 491 2.87 -35.40 16.38
C SER A 491 3.54 -36.54 15.62
N SER A 492 3.73 -36.38 14.30
CA SER A 492 4.39 -37.40 13.45
C SER A 492 5.86 -37.12 13.22
N LYS A 493 6.40 -36.01 13.75
CA LYS A 493 7.82 -35.63 13.65
C LYS A 493 8.33 -35.59 12.20
N GLY A 494 7.51 -35.11 11.27
CA GLY A 494 7.95 -34.87 9.90
C GLY A 494 7.28 -33.71 9.18
N TYR A 495 7.73 -33.44 7.96
CA TYR A 495 7.16 -32.43 7.06
C TYR A 495 6.30 -33.09 6.00
N GLN A 496 5.19 -32.44 5.67
CA GLN A 496 4.32 -32.90 4.59
C GLN A 496 4.98 -32.70 3.22
N ILE A 497 4.85 -33.71 2.37
CA ILE A 497 5.25 -33.69 0.95
C ILE A 497 4.04 -33.81 0.05
N SER A 498 2.93 -34.35 0.57
CA SER A 498 1.63 -34.39 -0.08
C SER A 498 0.50 -34.32 0.97
N PRO A 499 -0.78 -34.31 0.58
CA PRO A 499 -1.92 -34.43 1.50
C PRO A 499 -1.84 -35.63 2.43
N THR A 500 -1.25 -36.73 1.97
CA THR A 500 -1.25 -38.02 2.66
C THR A 500 0.14 -38.48 3.08
N GLU A 501 1.20 -37.82 2.61
CA GLU A 501 2.59 -38.25 2.82
C GLU A 501 3.39 -37.22 3.61
N LEU A 502 4.19 -37.74 4.53
CA LEU A 502 5.02 -36.97 5.42
C LEU A 502 6.34 -37.68 5.65
N TYR A 503 7.45 -36.96 5.52
CA TYR A 503 8.77 -37.50 5.77
C TYR A 503 9.34 -36.97 7.08
N PRO A 504 9.93 -37.86 7.91
CA PRO A 504 10.91 -37.48 8.91
C PRO A 504 11.91 -36.54 8.29
N ALA A 505 12.31 -35.57 9.07
CA ALA A 505 12.80 -34.40 8.41
C ALA A 505 14.24 -34.49 7.81
N PRO A 506 15.13 -35.41 8.24
CA PRO A 506 16.32 -35.77 7.45
C PRO A 506 15.95 -36.36 6.08
N GLN A 507 14.94 -37.25 6.02
CA GLN A 507 14.45 -37.83 4.77
C GLN A 507 13.79 -36.76 3.89
N PHE A 508 13.09 -35.79 4.47
CA PHE A 508 12.53 -34.65 3.74
C PHE A 508 13.63 -33.82 3.05
N LEU A 509 14.72 -33.49 3.76
CA LEU A 509 15.85 -32.76 3.21
C LEU A 509 16.57 -33.57 2.13
N GLU A 510 16.81 -34.86 2.37
CA GLU A 510 17.42 -35.75 1.39
C GLU A 510 16.59 -35.83 0.11
N TYR A 511 15.29 -36.07 0.24
CA TYR A 511 14.36 -36.14 -0.87
C TYR A 511 14.33 -34.83 -1.68
N THR A 512 14.25 -33.69 -1.01
CA THR A 512 14.11 -32.39 -1.69
C THR A 512 15.43 -31.84 -2.25
N LEU A 513 16.56 -32.06 -1.60
CA LEU A 513 17.84 -31.50 -2.03
C LEU A 513 18.58 -32.38 -3.04
N THR A 514 18.28 -33.68 -3.11
CA THR A 514 18.97 -34.60 -4.04
C THR A 514 18.94 -34.11 -5.49
N PRO A 515 17.80 -33.67 -6.06
CA PRO A 515 17.74 -33.21 -7.45
C PRO A 515 18.55 -31.94 -7.75
N VAL A 516 18.91 -31.15 -6.72
CA VAL A 516 19.55 -29.83 -6.85
C VAL A 516 20.91 -29.78 -6.16
N ARG A 517 21.42 -30.95 -5.73
CA ARG A 517 22.63 -31.07 -4.91
C ARG A 517 23.85 -30.48 -5.59
N ASP A 518 24.06 -30.79 -6.87
CA ASP A 518 25.23 -30.33 -7.61
C ASP A 518 25.23 -28.81 -7.79
N ILE A 519 24.07 -28.23 -8.07
CA ILE A 519 23.86 -26.78 -8.17
C ILE A 519 24.19 -26.10 -6.84
N ILE A 520 23.71 -26.65 -5.72
CA ILE A 520 23.99 -26.13 -4.37
C ILE A 520 25.48 -26.22 -4.03
N LEU A 521 26.18 -27.28 -4.45
CA LEU A 521 27.61 -27.45 -4.20
C LEU A 521 28.47 -26.46 -5.00
N GLN A 522 28.05 -26.18 -6.24
CA GLN A 522 28.72 -25.26 -7.14
C GLN A 522 28.45 -23.78 -6.82
N ALA A 523 27.34 -23.46 -6.15
CA ALA A 523 27.02 -22.09 -5.74
C ALA A 523 28.12 -21.43 -4.87
N ASN A 524 28.24 -20.10 -4.96
CA ASN A 524 29.05 -19.28 -4.07
C ASN A 524 28.49 -19.31 -2.64
N HIS A 525 27.19 -19.01 -2.52
CA HIS A 525 26.44 -19.12 -1.28
C HIS A 525 25.17 -19.94 -1.48
N SER A 526 24.82 -20.72 -0.45
CA SER A 526 23.60 -21.53 -0.42
C SER A 526 22.88 -21.30 0.89
N LEU A 527 21.60 -20.95 0.78
CA LEU A 527 20.70 -20.68 1.89
C LEU A 527 19.43 -21.51 1.73
N ALA A 528 18.98 -22.16 2.80
CA ALA A 528 17.64 -22.73 2.86
C ALA A 528 16.80 -22.03 3.95
N ILE A 529 15.57 -21.68 3.60
CA ILE A 529 14.58 -21.04 4.47
C ILE A 529 13.35 -21.93 4.53
N PHE A 530 12.92 -22.31 5.73
CA PHE A 530 11.61 -22.93 5.92
C PHE A 530 10.66 -21.88 6.46
N ALA A 531 9.58 -21.62 5.74
CA ALA A 531 8.41 -20.93 6.24
C ALA A 531 7.31 -21.97 6.45
N CYS A 532 7.28 -22.53 7.65
CA CYS A 532 6.37 -23.59 8.01
C CYS A 532 5.59 -23.22 9.27
N CYS A 533 4.42 -23.82 9.46
CA CYS A 533 3.82 -23.91 10.78
C CYS A 533 4.19 -25.28 11.39
N GLY A 534 4.73 -25.26 12.60
CA GLY A 534 5.26 -26.44 13.29
C GLY A 534 6.71 -26.79 12.92
N TYR A 535 7.41 -27.46 13.85
CA TYR A 535 8.85 -27.75 13.78
C TYR A 535 9.14 -29.22 14.21
N PRO A 536 8.94 -30.20 13.32
CA PRO A 536 9.00 -31.63 13.64
C PRO A 536 10.40 -32.20 13.98
N PHE A 537 11.49 -31.44 13.88
CA PHE A 537 12.82 -31.94 14.22
C PHE A 537 13.10 -31.87 15.74
N LEU A 538 12.99 -33.06 16.38
CA LEU A 538 13.45 -33.47 17.72
C LEU A 538 12.83 -32.84 18.99
N GLU A 539 12.36 -33.75 19.85
CA GLU A 539 12.26 -33.62 21.31
C GLU A 539 13.44 -34.40 21.95
N PRO A 540 13.96 -33.98 23.12
CA PRO A 540 14.30 -34.94 24.17
C PRO A 540 13.00 -35.33 24.89
N GLN A 541 12.53 -36.56 24.70
CA GLN A 541 11.24 -37.03 25.24
C GLN A 541 11.17 -37.06 26.77
N LYS A 542 10.01 -36.73 27.36
CA LYS A 542 8.97 -37.73 27.71
C LYS A 542 7.67 -37.11 28.24
N GLU A 543 6.58 -37.54 27.60
CA GLU A 543 5.24 -37.82 28.14
C GLU A 543 4.41 -36.69 28.78
N HIS A 544 3.54 -36.10 27.94
CA HIS A 544 2.07 -36.11 28.03
C HIS A 544 1.57 -34.87 27.31
N PHE A 545 0.84 -35.00 26.20
CA PHE A 545 -0.27 -34.12 25.80
C PHE A 545 -0.75 -34.51 24.40
N HIS A 546 -1.50 -35.62 24.32
CA HIS A 546 -2.37 -35.89 23.17
C HIS A 546 -3.81 -35.59 23.57
N LYS A 547 -4.41 -34.62 22.87
CA LYS A 547 -5.85 -34.38 22.56
C LYS A 547 -6.21 -32.90 22.69
N LEU A 548 -6.01 -32.13 21.60
CA LEU A 548 -6.99 -31.16 21.09
C LEU A 548 -6.45 -30.49 19.82
N TYR A 549 -6.84 -30.94 18.62
CA TYR A 549 -6.81 -30.07 17.42
C TYR A 549 -7.87 -30.56 16.42
N HIS A 550 -9.08 -30.03 16.57
CA HIS A 550 -10.00 -29.85 15.45
C HIS A 550 -10.19 -28.34 15.27
N ARG A 551 -10.01 -27.89 14.02
CA ARG A 551 -10.26 -26.53 13.51
C ARG A 551 -9.33 -25.43 14.04
N LEU A 552 -8.17 -25.31 13.40
CA LEU A 552 -7.70 -23.95 13.08
C LEU A 552 -8.79 -23.32 12.20
N PRO A 553 -9.29 -22.12 12.51
CA PRO A 553 -10.16 -21.44 11.58
C PRO A 553 -9.36 -21.22 10.29
N GLU A 554 -9.92 -21.66 9.17
CA GLU A 554 -9.53 -21.24 7.82
C GLU A 554 -9.69 -19.72 7.75
N ARG A 555 -8.72 -18.98 8.31
CA ARG A 555 -8.54 -17.58 7.97
C ARG A 555 -7.81 -17.59 6.66
N GLU A 556 -8.52 -17.22 5.60
CA GLU A 556 -7.98 -16.98 4.27
C GLU A 556 -6.64 -16.23 4.37
N ALA A 557 -5.54 -16.96 4.24
CA ALA A 557 -4.21 -16.40 4.30
C ALA A 557 -4.01 -15.53 3.05
N PHE A 558 -3.64 -14.26 3.25
CA PHE A 558 -3.59 -13.27 2.18
C PHE A 558 -2.43 -13.59 1.19
N PRO A 559 -2.65 -13.65 -0.14
CA PRO A 559 -1.64 -14.06 -1.14
C PRO A 559 -0.38 -13.17 -1.20
N GLY A 560 -0.45 -11.93 -0.69
CA GLY A 560 0.59 -10.92 -0.88
C GLY A 560 1.79 -10.98 0.08
N PHE A 561 1.74 -11.74 1.17
CA PHE A 561 2.76 -11.61 2.22
C PHE A 561 4.03 -12.44 2.01
N PRO A 562 4.01 -13.72 1.54
CA PRO A 562 5.24 -14.45 1.30
C PRO A 562 5.98 -13.84 0.11
N SER A 563 5.25 -13.32 -0.87
CA SER A 563 5.84 -12.62 -2.01
C SER A 563 6.54 -11.33 -1.61
N PHE A 564 6.04 -10.58 -0.62
CA PHE A 564 6.74 -9.42 -0.08
C PHE A 564 7.97 -9.82 0.75
N LEU A 565 7.83 -10.81 1.63
CA LEU A 565 8.94 -11.33 2.43
C LEU A 565 10.06 -11.87 1.54
N TYR A 566 9.75 -12.84 0.68
CA TYR A 566 10.73 -13.43 -0.24
C TYR A 566 11.20 -12.42 -1.25
N GLY A 567 10.34 -11.56 -1.75
CA GLY A 567 10.73 -10.48 -2.65
C GLY A 567 11.72 -9.51 -2.00
N LYS A 568 11.56 -9.17 -0.71
CA LYS A 568 12.49 -8.33 0.04
C LYS A 568 13.78 -9.06 0.35
N LEU A 569 13.68 -10.29 0.87
CA LEU A 569 14.82 -11.18 1.11
C LEU A 569 15.68 -11.32 -0.15
N THR A 570 15.07 -11.73 -1.26
CA THR A 570 15.75 -11.96 -2.54
C THR A 570 16.36 -10.69 -3.10
N THR A 571 15.67 -9.55 -2.98
CA THR A 571 16.19 -8.26 -3.45
C THR A 571 17.41 -7.80 -2.63
N VAL A 572 17.36 -7.93 -1.31
CA VAL A 572 18.49 -7.58 -0.41
C VAL A 572 19.65 -8.56 -0.61
N SER A 573 19.35 -9.82 -0.89
CA SER A 573 20.32 -10.91 -1.01
C SER A 573 20.92 -11.12 -2.39
N ALA A 574 20.46 -10.36 -3.38
CA ALA A 574 20.87 -10.57 -4.76
C ALA A 574 22.38 -10.32 -4.87
N ASP A 575 22.85 -9.18 -4.35
CA ASP A 575 24.22 -8.71 -4.54
C ASP A 575 25.22 -9.16 -3.47
N ASP A 576 24.77 -9.72 -2.33
CA ASP A 576 25.63 -9.93 -1.17
C ASP A 576 25.31 -11.18 -0.33
N ARG A 577 26.24 -11.52 0.57
CA ARG A 577 26.06 -12.58 1.56
C ARG A 577 24.92 -12.21 2.51
N VAL A 578 23.85 -12.99 2.50
CA VAL A 578 22.75 -12.80 3.46
C VAL A 578 23.21 -13.14 4.86
N TYR A 579 23.10 -12.16 5.75
CA TYR A 579 23.20 -12.40 7.18
C TYR A 579 21.84 -12.89 7.70
N SER A 580 21.89 -13.79 8.68
CA SER A 580 20.71 -14.27 9.39
C SER A 580 19.86 -13.11 9.93
N GLU A 581 20.49 -12.01 10.34
CA GLU A 581 19.83 -10.81 10.86
C GLU A 581 19.00 -10.09 9.80
N ASP A 582 19.48 -9.97 8.55
CA ASP A 582 18.72 -9.34 7.47
C ASP A 582 17.48 -10.14 7.12
N ALA A 583 17.61 -11.47 7.16
CA ALA A 583 16.49 -12.36 6.92
C ALA A 583 15.45 -12.28 8.03
N MET A 584 15.92 -12.22 9.28
CA MET A 584 15.07 -12.04 10.45
C MET A 584 14.37 -10.69 10.43
N ASN A 585 15.09 -9.60 10.12
CA ASN A 585 14.52 -8.26 10.01
C ASN A 585 13.47 -8.18 8.90
N SER A 586 13.74 -8.80 7.76
CA SER A 586 12.78 -8.87 6.65
C SER A 586 11.52 -9.61 7.05
N TRP A 587 11.65 -10.75 7.74
CA TRP A 587 10.53 -11.51 8.29
C TRP A 587 9.76 -10.71 9.34
N MET A 588 10.44 -10.15 10.35
CA MET A 588 9.85 -9.36 11.43
C MET A 588 9.23 -8.04 10.98
N SER A 589 9.64 -7.48 9.84
CA SER A 589 9.04 -6.28 9.27
C SER A 589 7.65 -6.51 8.65
N SER A 590 7.16 -7.76 8.65
CA SER A 590 5.86 -8.13 8.12
C SER A 590 5.03 -8.82 9.21
N ASP A 591 4.12 -8.06 9.83
CA ASP A 591 3.18 -8.55 10.86
C ASP A 591 2.46 -9.84 10.45
N ILE A 592 2.12 -9.93 9.15
CA ILE A 592 1.42 -11.08 8.57
C ILE A 592 2.36 -12.28 8.45
N ALA A 593 3.60 -12.08 8.00
CA ALA A 593 4.54 -13.19 7.83
C ALA A 593 4.86 -13.83 9.18
N VAL A 594 5.18 -13.01 10.18
CA VAL A 594 5.45 -13.51 11.52
C VAL A 594 4.23 -14.17 12.15
N SER A 595 3.01 -13.66 11.92
CA SER A 595 1.80 -14.25 12.53
C SER A 595 1.43 -15.62 11.99
N HIS A 596 1.95 -16.01 10.82
CA HIS A 596 1.55 -17.23 10.12
C HIS A 596 2.67 -18.24 9.90
N THR A 597 3.94 -17.85 10.05
CA THR A 597 5.06 -18.76 9.83
C THR A 597 6.05 -18.66 10.97
N ASP A 598 6.67 -19.78 11.33
CA ASP A 598 7.99 -19.76 11.94
C ASP A 598 9.03 -19.79 10.81
N LEU A 599 10.25 -19.34 11.10
CA LEU A 599 11.32 -19.35 10.11
C LEU A 599 12.48 -20.22 10.57
N ILE A 600 12.87 -21.20 9.77
CA ILE A 600 14.13 -21.93 9.97
C ILE A 600 15.12 -21.46 8.93
N TYR A 601 16.28 -21.01 9.38
CA TYR A 601 17.36 -20.47 8.56
C TYR A 601 18.55 -21.43 8.59
N LEU A 602 18.87 -22.01 7.43
CA LEU A 602 19.97 -22.95 7.25
C LEU A 602 21.01 -22.35 6.27
N GLN A 603 22.23 -22.13 6.74
CA GLN A 603 23.33 -21.63 5.92
C GLN A 603 24.53 -22.55 6.07
N ARG A 604 25.23 -22.83 4.97
CA ARG A 604 26.33 -23.81 4.92
C ARG A 604 27.44 -23.59 5.97
N LEU A 605 27.70 -22.34 6.36
CA LEU A 605 28.80 -21.96 7.26
C LEU A 605 28.34 -21.52 8.65
N SER A 606 27.04 -21.63 8.95
CA SER A 606 26.46 -21.11 10.20
C SER A 606 25.61 -22.19 10.87
N PRO A 607 25.60 -22.27 12.20
CA PRO A 607 24.67 -23.13 12.91
C PRO A 607 23.22 -22.83 12.49
N PRO A 608 22.40 -23.85 12.26
CA PRO A 608 20.97 -23.71 11.99
C PRO A 608 20.25 -22.97 13.11
N VAL A 609 19.47 -21.96 12.73
CA VAL A 609 18.71 -21.11 13.67
C VAL A 609 17.24 -21.18 13.31
N MET A 610 16.39 -21.24 14.32
CA MET A 610 14.95 -21.11 14.17
C MET A 610 14.45 -19.85 14.88
N TRP A 611 13.62 -19.10 14.19
CA TRP A 611 12.94 -17.91 14.69
C TRP A 611 11.47 -18.24 14.86
N LEU A 612 11.05 -18.27 16.12
CA LEU A 612 9.67 -18.55 16.51
C LEU A 612 8.96 -17.24 16.77
N PHE A 613 7.89 -16.95 16.04
CA PHE A 613 7.12 -15.75 16.33
C PHE A 613 6.51 -15.88 17.72
N SER A 614 6.74 -14.87 18.56
CA SER A 614 6.45 -14.94 20.00
C SER A 614 5.56 -13.79 20.47
N PRO A 615 4.37 -13.58 19.89
CA PRO A 615 3.39 -12.63 20.41
C PRO A 615 3.00 -13.10 21.81
N PHE A 616 3.43 -12.40 22.84
CA PHE A 616 3.26 -12.87 24.22
C PHE A 616 1.81 -13.12 24.60
N ASP A 617 0.86 -12.38 24.02
CA ASP A 617 -0.57 -12.51 24.32
C ASP A 617 -1.19 -13.83 23.84
N THR A 618 -0.63 -14.47 22.81
CA THR A 618 -1.21 -15.67 22.18
C THR A 618 -0.26 -16.85 22.12
N ARG A 619 1.02 -16.59 21.87
CA ARG A 619 2.08 -17.58 21.65
C ARG A 619 3.39 -17.18 22.36
N PRO A 620 3.39 -17.01 23.69
CA PRO A 620 4.58 -16.59 24.42
C PRO A 620 5.73 -17.58 24.21
N LEU A 621 6.91 -17.03 23.89
CA LEU A 621 8.13 -17.79 23.60
C LEU A 621 7.96 -18.85 22.49
N GLY A 622 7.07 -18.59 21.52
CA GLY A 622 6.84 -19.51 20.39
C GLY A 622 5.98 -20.72 20.72
N LYS A 623 5.37 -20.79 21.92
CA LYS A 623 4.45 -21.86 22.33
C LYS A 623 3.03 -21.32 22.47
N GLU A 624 2.07 -21.98 21.85
CA GLU A 624 0.66 -21.61 21.98
C GLU A 624 0.18 -21.79 23.42
N LEU A 625 -0.63 -20.85 23.90
CA LEU A 625 -1.30 -21.01 25.18
C LEU A 625 -2.39 -22.09 25.08
N PRO A 626 -2.56 -22.94 26.11
CA PRO A 626 -3.67 -23.88 26.14
C PRO A 626 -4.99 -23.11 26.11
N HIS A 627 -6.03 -23.73 25.53
CA HIS A 627 -7.35 -23.13 25.50
C HIS A 627 -7.82 -22.80 26.92
N ILE A 628 -8.21 -21.54 27.16
CA ILE A 628 -8.46 -21.04 28.52
C ILE A 628 -9.62 -21.77 29.23
N LEU A 629 -10.61 -22.26 28.46
CA LEU A 629 -11.72 -23.04 29.03
C LEU A 629 -11.27 -24.42 29.52
N THR A 630 -10.20 -24.97 28.96
CA THR A 630 -9.65 -26.26 29.34
C THR A 630 -8.70 -26.12 30.53
N ALA A 631 -7.88 -25.07 30.53
CA ALA A 631 -6.88 -24.84 31.57
C ALA A 631 -7.45 -24.22 32.85
N CYS A 632 -8.41 -23.30 32.74
CA CYS A 632 -8.98 -22.59 33.89
C CYS A 632 -10.44 -23.04 34.13
N LYS A 633 -10.68 -23.68 35.28
CA LYS A 633 -12.01 -24.21 35.65
C LYS A 633 -12.98 -23.18 36.26
N CYS A 634 -12.59 -21.90 36.38
CA CYS A 634 -13.50 -20.90 36.93
C CYS A 634 -14.75 -20.77 36.06
N ARG A 635 -15.92 -20.75 36.70
CA ARG A 635 -17.19 -20.53 35.99
C ARG A 635 -17.20 -19.13 35.38
N ARG A 636 -17.84 -19.01 34.23
CA ARG A 636 -18.13 -17.72 33.58
C ARG A 636 -19.28 -17.08 34.37
N GLU A 637 -19.07 -16.81 35.66
CA GLU A 637 -20.04 -16.00 36.40
C GLU A 637 -20.12 -14.67 35.65
N GLU A 638 -21.34 -14.29 35.29
CA GLU A 638 -21.63 -13.12 34.49
C GLU A 638 -21.16 -11.89 35.26
N MET A 639 -19.89 -11.50 35.10
CA MET A 639 -19.46 -10.14 35.32
C MET A 639 -20.12 -9.31 34.22
N VAL A 640 -21.40 -9.01 34.44
CA VAL A 640 -22.09 -7.92 33.78
C VAL A 640 -21.35 -6.68 34.26
N THR A 641 -20.43 -6.20 33.43
CA THR A 641 -19.85 -4.88 33.64
C THR A 641 -21.00 -3.88 33.79
N ALA A 642 -20.81 -2.77 34.51
CA ALA A 642 -21.84 -1.74 34.68
C ALA A 642 -22.43 -1.20 33.35
N GLN A 643 -21.84 -1.58 32.21
CA GLN A 643 -22.25 -1.26 30.84
C GLN A 643 -22.97 -2.40 30.10
N GLY A 644 -23.33 -3.51 30.77
CA GLY A 644 -24.07 -4.62 30.17
C GLY A 644 -23.26 -5.48 29.17
N LYS A 645 -21.97 -5.21 28.96
CA LYS A 645 -21.13 -6.00 28.04
C LYS A 645 -20.54 -7.20 28.78
N GLN A 646 -20.89 -8.40 28.33
CA GLN A 646 -20.21 -9.63 28.72
C GLN A 646 -18.77 -9.60 28.19
N THR A 647 -17.79 -9.62 29.10
CA THR A 647 -16.38 -9.74 28.73
C THR A 647 -16.04 -11.21 28.48
N ALA A 648 -15.48 -11.52 27.31
CA ALA A 648 -15.01 -12.86 27.02
C ALA A 648 -13.89 -13.27 27.99
N LYS A 649 -13.92 -14.53 28.46
CA LYS A 649 -12.84 -15.13 29.24
C LYS A 649 -11.62 -15.29 28.33
N VAL A 650 -10.62 -14.46 28.54
CA VAL A 650 -9.35 -14.42 27.80
C VAL A 650 -8.15 -14.51 28.74
N TRP A 651 -7.00 -14.93 28.20
CA TRP A 651 -5.73 -14.86 28.90
C TRP A 651 -5.25 -13.41 29.00
N LYS A 652 -4.73 -13.01 30.17
CA LYS A 652 -3.92 -11.80 30.34
C LYS A 652 -2.48 -12.24 30.53
N VAL A 653 -1.56 -11.69 29.74
CA VAL A 653 -0.15 -12.09 29.78
C VAL A 653 0.70 -10.92 30.27
N SER A 654 1.69 -11.22 31.11
CA SER A 654 2.73 -10.29 31.52
C SER A 654 4.09 -11.00 31.48
N HIS A 655 5.13 -10.28 31.07
CA HIS A 655 6.47 -10.83 30.92
C HIS A 655 7.54 -9.79 31.27
N ASN A 656 8.76 -10.26 31.55
CA ASN A 656 9.95 -9.43 31.73
C ASN A 656 10.89 -9.45 30.51
N ALA A 657 10.45 -10.02 29.38
CA ALA A 657 11.29 -10.20 28.20
C ALA A 657 11.87 -8.87 27.68
N THR A 658 13.19 -8.83 27.46
CA THR A 658 13.90 -7.74 26.80
C THR A 658 14.76 -8.29 25.66
N ILE A 659 15.11 -7.46 24.67
CA ILE A 659 15.98 -7.87 23.55
C ILE A 659 17.28 -8.46 24.11
N GLY A 660 17.69 -9.61 23.56
CA GLY A 660 18.91 -10.32 23.95
C GLY A 660 18.79 -11.17 25.22
N MET A 661 17.68 -11.08 25.97
CA MET A 661 17.48 -11.87 27.18
C MET A 661 17.47 -13.37 26.85
N PRO A 662 18.23 -14.22 27.57
CA PRO A 662 18.15 -15.67 27.43
C PRO A 662 16.72 -16.17 27.68
N LEU A 663 16.23 -17.10 26.86
CA LEU A 663 14.87 -17.62 27.01
C LEU A 663 14.65 -18.29 28.38
N SER A 664 15.70 -18.88 28.97
CA SER A 664 15.70 -19.44 30.33
C SER A 664 15.35 -18.44 31.42
N ASP A 665 15.62 -17.16 31.17
CA ASP A 665 15.51 -16.08 32.15
C ASP A 665 14.20 -15.29 31.98
N VAL A 666 13.50 -15.50 30.85
CA VAL A 666 12.20 -14.90 30.61
C VAL A 666 11.16 -15.55 31.51
N ARG A 667 10.48 -14.74 32.31
CA ARG A 667 9.35 -15.13 33.16
C ARG A 667 8.08 -14.66 32.49
N VAL A 668 7.28 -15.60 32.00
CA VAL A 668 5.95 -15.33 31.46
C VAL A 668 4.91 -15.72 32.50
N LYS A 669 4.08 -14.77 32.90
CA LYS A 669 2.93 -14.97 33.78
C LYS A 669 1.67 -14.82 32.95
N VAL A 670 0.83 -15.84 32.95
CA VAL A 670 -0.49 -15.79 32.35
C VAL A 670 -1.55 -15.84 33.44
N SER A 671 -2.59 -15.03 33.34
CA SER A 671 -3.68 -15.02 34.30
C SER A 671 -5.05 -15.04 33.61
N CYS A 672 -6.02 -15.70 34.24
CA CYS A 672 -7.40 -15.67 33.78
C CYS A 672 -7.99 -14.27 33.98
N SER A 673 -8.58 -13.67 32.95
CA SER A 673 -9.23 -12.35 33.05
C SER A 673 -10.40 -12.27 34.02
N ILE A 674 -10.98 -13.41 34.43
CA ILE A 674 -12.15 -13.49 35.32
C ILE A 674 -11.74 -13.76 36.77
N CYS A 675 -11.13 -14.93 37.05
CA CYS A 675 -10.77 -15.31 38.42
C CYS A 675 -9.38 -14.85 38.85
N TRP A 676 -8.60 -14.24 37.96
CA TRP A 676 -7.23 -13.77 38.22
C TRP A 676 -6.24 -14.84 38.67
N GLN A 677 -6.62 -16.12 38.65
CA GLN A 677 -5.69 -17.23 38.84
C GLN A 677 -4.52 -17.06 37.86
N MET A 678 -3.30 -17.21 38.37
CA MET A 678 -2.07 -16.94 37.66
C MET A 678 -1.27 -18.23 37.51
N TRP A 679 -0.63 -18.40 36.35
CA TRP A 679 0.30 -19.47 36.04
C TRP A 679 1.60 -18.86 35.52
N VAL A 680 2.73 -19.42 35.95
CA VAL A 680 4.04 -19.07 35.43
C VAL A 680 4.46 -20.13 34.43
N LEU A 681 4.72 -19.74 33.18
CA LEU A 681 5.15 -20.69 32.17
C LEU A 681 6.61 -21.10 32.41
N PRO A 682 6.92 -22.41 32.38
CA PRO A 682 8.27 -22.89 32.60
C PRO A 682 9.17 -22.52 31.41
N SER A 683 10.22 -21.75 31.67
CA SER A 683 11.17 -21.29 30.65
C SER A 683 12.60 -21.78 30.87
N LYS A 684 12.96 -22.26 32.07
CA LYS A 684 14.33 -22.66 32.44
C LYS A 684 15.01 -23.67 31.50
N HIS A 685 14.23 -24.50 30.81
CA HIS A 685 14.74 -25.52 29.87
C HIS A 685 14.89 -25.01 28.43
N LEU A 686 14.43 -23.78 28.15
CA LEU A 686 14.48 -23.20 26.81
C LEU A 686 15.88 -22.65 26.52
N LYS A 687 16.46 -23.07 25.40
CA LYS A 687 17.71 -22.52 24.87
C LYS A 687 17.38 -21.44 23.84
N GLY A 688 18.14 -20.35 23.82
CA GLY A 688 17.98 -19.27 22.85
C GLY A 688 17.90 -17.89 23.51
N LYS A 689 17.53 -16.88 22.72
CA LYS A 689 17.39 -15.49 23.18
C LYS A 689 16.12 -14.84 22.62
N VAL A 690 15.63 -13.82 23.31
CA VAL A 690 14.55 -12.94 22.83
C VAL A 690 15.10 -11.95 21.80
N TYR A 691 14.35 -11.72 20.75
CA TYR A 691 14.58 -10.64 19.80
C TYR A 691 13.29 -9.82 19.65
N SER A 692 13.43 -8.52 19.37
CA SER A 692 12.27 -7.68 19.08
C SER A 692 12.55 -6.67 17.97
N HIS A 693 11.55 -6.42 17.14
CA HIS A 693 11.61 -5.45 16.06
C HIS A 693 10.24 -4.77 15.95
N ALA A 694 10.21 -3.43 15.92
CA ALA A 694 8.97 -2.65 15.84
C ALA A 694 7.89 -3.03 16.88
N GLY A 695 8.30 -3.43 18.09
CA GLY A 695 7.39 -3.85 19.17
C GLY A 695 6.89 -5.30 19.07
N LEU A 696 7.22 -6.01 17.99
CA LEU A 696 6.98 -7.45 17.86
C LEU A 696 8.13 -8.24 18.49
N TYR A 697 7.81 -9.39 19.08
CA TYR A 697 8.78 -10.27 19.73
C TYR A 697 8.89 -11.60 19.00
N CYS A 698 10.11 -12.13 18.90
CA CYS A 698 10.37 -13.50 18.48
C CYS A 698 11.42 -14.17 19.38
N SER A 699 11.40 -15.49 19.40
CA SER A 699 12.38 -16.31 20.12
C SER A 699 13.35 -16.89 19.10
N VAL A 700 14.64 -16.60 19.28
CA VAL A 700 15.72 -17.11 18.43
C VAL A 700 16.31 -18.32 19.14
N VAL A 701 16.04 -19.51 18.62
CA VAL A 701 16.47 -20.77 19.20
C VAL A 701 17.48 -21.48 18.28
N PRO A 702 18.52 -22.12 18.84
CA PRO A 702 19.36 -23.01 18.05
C PRO A 702 18.49 -24.17 17.56
N TYR A 703 18.51 -24.42 16.25
CA TYR A 703 17.60 -25.39 15.65
C TYR A 703 18.03 -26.83 15.91
N PHE A 704 19.33 -27.10 15.82
CA PHE A 704 19.92 -28.35 16.32
C PHE A 704 20.44 -28.10 17.73
N ALA A 705 19.74 -28.63 18.73
CA ALA A 705 20.31 -28.75 20.06
C ALA A 705 21.38 -29.84 20.00
N THR A 706 22.65 -29.46 20.06
CA THR A 706 23.73 -30.36 20.47
C THR A 706 23.46 -30.90 21.86
#